data_AF-A0A4U7BBE9-F1
#
_entry.id   AF-A0A4U7BBE9-F1
#
_cell.length_a   1.000
_cell.length_b   1.000
_cell.length_c   1.000
_cell.angle_alpha   90.00
_cell.angle_beta   90.00
_cell.angle_gamma   90.00
#
_symmetry.space_group_name_H-M   'P 1'
#
loop_
_entity.id
_entity.type
_entity.pdbx_description
1 polymer ?
#
loop_
_entity_poly.entity_id
_entity_poly.type
_entity_poly.pdbx_seq_one_letter_code
_entity_poly.pdbx_strand_id
1 'polypeptide(L)'
;MKRKHQAEDSGQNGAAPKSLKTSSSITEEFAPQLLSDTIVEKYRESYASSGPYKHAVVQPLISDSLLRSVRQEIIDNIHFTPKETDIYRIFQSGDLANLDGLSESALKRLPSLLRLRDALYSPDFRSWISTVSGAGPVSGKKTDMAINVYKPGCHLLCHDDVIGSRRVSYILYLTDPDRPWKDQWGGALRLYPTEQKVTEDGRKVRVPDPEWSKVIPPAWNQLSFFAVQPGESFHDVEEVYHKKEGEDEDDGGRVRMAISGWFHIPQEGEDGYEEGLEEKLAEQSSLQQLQAKNDALDLPQLQFVEPKSVTEEKDDEDEDDGDLSKADLDFLLKYMTPQYLTPDTVEELNELFTEESSLQLANILSPKIISKLETQILELEHLEKTDSRWQIASPPHKHRYLFRQPATNDEPPTEANPDDILSDILDNFLPSAPFHKWLSLATGLTIGAAAHLGRRFRKGLDYTLATAHEDDSMQLEWCLNLTPSKGWVGASDNDEEDNAEAAEGAASSSNAPAPATNGHANGKPKASEPATDDEEDANAGGYELYMAGDDADDDDDADDDDGGSDHGVSLPSNAGQTQGSSSTGGGHRRVLKAKTTGGAKNKAADPAIYKASGEDEDDGILFTNPAAWNSLSVVLRDKGTLRFVKYVSGGAPGDRWDVVGCAEVEGGSDDEEDGEDGEDGEDGDGDEEGVEEDEEEEEGEEE
;
A
#
# COMPACT_ATOMS: atom_id res chain seq x y z
N MET A 1 85.00 -37.56 -15.70
CA MET A 1 84.93 -38.31 -14.43
C MET A 1 83.48 -38.30 -13.94
N LYS A 2 82.94 -39.48 -13.58
CA LYS A 2 81.76 -39.81 -12.71
C LYS A 2 80.47 -38.95 -12.88
N ARG A 3 79.36 -39.50 -13.42
CA ARG A 3 78.25 -40.26 -12.75
C ARG A 3 77.54 -39.44 -11.64
N LYS A 4 76.21 -39.38 -11.44
CA LYS A 4 75.01 -40.10 -11.95
C LYS A 4 73.74 -39.45 -11.32
N HIS A 5 72.60 -39.45 -12.04
CA HIS A 5 71.18 -39.75 -11.68
C HIS A 5 70.52 -39.20 -10.38
N GLN A 6 69.19 -38.98 -10.23
CA GLN A 6 67.88 -39.19 -10.94
C GLN A 6 66.83 -38.39 -10.11
N ALA A 7 65.59 -38.03 -10.49
CA ALA A 7 64.49 -38.66 -11.25
C ALA A 7 63.51 -37.53 -11.72
N GLU A 8 63.04 -37.47 -12.97
CA GLU A 8 61.84 -38.10 -13.61
C GLU A 8 60.46 -37.46 -13.30
N ASP A 9 60.00 -36.72 -14.33
CA ASP A 9 58.68 -36.57 -14.97
C ASP A 9 57.40 -37.24 -14.40
N SER A 10 56.33 -36.44 -14.26
CA SER A 10 54.98 -36.75 -14.80
C SER A 10 54.04 -35.54 -14.62
N GLY A 11 53.50 -35.01 -15.71
CA GLY A 11 52.57 -33.87 -15.71
C GLY A 11 51.12 -34.21 -15.35
N GLN A 12 50.29 -33.16 -15.14
CA GLN A 12 48.86 -33.16 -15.45
C GLN A 12 48.26 -31.74 -15.41
N ASN A 13 47.82 -31.31 -16.60
CA ASN A 13 46.67 -30.47 -16.96
C ASN A 13 46.14 -29.42 -15.98
N GLY A 14 46.39 -28.16 -16.31
CA GLY A 14 45.56 -27.03 -15.89
C GLY A 14 44.16 -27.14 -16.49
N ALA A 15 43.16 -26.97 -15.64
CA ALA A 15 41.75 -26.95 -16.03
C ALA A 15 41.46 -25.71 -16.88
N ALA A 16 41.00 -25.93 -18.11
CA ALA A 16 40.44 -24.90 -18.97
C ALA A 16 39.10 -24.41 -18.40
N PRO A 17 38.72 -23.14 -18.63
CA PRO A 17 37.39 -22.64 -18.31
C PRO A 17 36.34 -23.43 -19.10
N LYS A 18 35.24 -23.82 -18.43
CA LYS A 18 34.12 -24.54 -19.06
C LYS A 18 33.54 -23.67 -20.19
N SER A 19 33.80 -24.09 -21.43
CA SER A 19 33.21 -23.56 -22.65
C SER A 19 31.68 -23.58 -22.54
N LEU A 20 31.05 -22.43 -22.82
CA LEU A 20 29.64 -22.34 -23.20
C LEU A 20 29.31 -23.44 -24.22
N LYS A 21 28.20 -24.14 -24.01
CA LYS A 21 27.67 -25.10 -24.98
C LYS A 21 27.34 -24.37 -26.28
N THR A 22 27.57 -25.04 -27.39
CA THR A 22 27.39 -24.55 -28.77
C THR A 22 25.98 -24.00 -29.02
N SER A 23 25.90 -22.90 -29.79
CA SER A 23 24.68 -22.13 -30.11
C SER A 23 23.52 -22.96 -30.69
N SER A 24 23.79 -24.10 -31.32
CA SER A 24 22.74 -24.98 -31.85
C SER A 24 21.82 -25.58 -30.78
N SER A 25 22.27 -25.70 -29.53
CA SER A 25 21.50 -26.35 -28.45
C SER A 25 20.46 -25.44 -27.80
N ILE A 26 20.63 -24.12 -27.87
CA ILE A 26 19.73 -23.18 -27.18
C ILE A 26 18.49 -22.85 -28.02
N THR A 27 18.60 -22.92 -29.34
CA THR A 27 17.47 -22.73 -30.26
C THR A 27 16.39 -23.81 -30.07
N GLU A 28 16.77 -25.03 -29.67
CA GLU A 28 15.84 -26.14 -29.40
C GLU A 28 15.02 -25.93 -28.12
N GLU A 29 15.44 -25.01 -27.25
CA GLU A 29 14.71 -24.66 -26.02
C GLU A 29 13.52 -23.73 -26.31
N PHE A 30 13.50 -23.06 -27.46
CA PHE A 30 12.42 -22.15 -27.86
C PHE A 30 11.36 -22.86 -28.72
N ALA A 31 10.19 -22.23 -28.83
CA ALA A 31 9.18 -22.64 -29.79
C ALA A 31 9.74 -22.62 -31.23
N PRO A 32 9.28 -23.52 -32.12
CA PRO A 32 9.80 -23.61 -33.49
C PRO A 32 9.78 -22.26 -34.22
N GLN A 33 10.91 -21.90 -34.83
CA GLN A 33 11.08 -20.68 -35.62
C GLN A 33 10.97 -19.36 -34.85
N LEU A 34 10.89 -19.35 -33.52
CA LEU A 34 10.79 -18.12 -32.72
C LEU A 34 11.89 -17.11 -33.06
N LEU A 35 13.13 -17.62 -33.20
CA LEU A 35 14.32 -16.82 -33.50
C LEU A 35 14.51 -16.53 -35.00
N SER A 36 13.55 -16.87 -35.87
CA SER A 36 13.65 -16.58 -37.30
C SER A 36 13.32 -15.11 -37.60
N ASP A 37 14.02 -14.51 -38.56
CA ASP A 37 13.83 -13.11 -38.97
C ASP A 37 12.36 -12.77 -39.28
N THR A 38 11.61 -13.71 -39.85
CA THR A 38 10.19 -13.52 -40.17
C THR A 38 9.33 -13.35 -38.91
N ILE A 39 9.59 -14.14 -37.87
CA ILE A 39 8.86 -14.04 -36.61
C ILE A 39 9.30 -12.82 -35.81
N VAL A 40 10.60 -12.50 -35.83
CA VAL A 40 11.14 -11.26 -35.24
C VAL A 40 10.43 -10.04 -35.82
N GLU A 41 10.37 -9.91 -37.16
CA GLU A 41 9.74 -8.74 -37.79
C GLU A 41 8.24 -8.67 -37.49
N LYS A 42 7.54 -9.81 -37.48
CA LYS A 42 6.13 -9.87 -37.10
C LYS A 42 5.89 -9.29 -35.70
N TYR A 43 6.71 -9.69 -34.72
CA TYR A 43 6.56 -9.19 -33.36
C TYR A 43 7.03 -7.74 -33.23
N ARG A 44 8.03 -7.31 -34.01
CA ARG A 44 8.46 -5.90 -34.07
C ARG A 44 7.33 -4.99 -34.55
N GLU A 45 6.63 -5.37 -35.61
CA GLU A 45 5.46 -4.64 -36.13
C GLU A 45 4.30 -4.63 -35.12
N SER A 46 4.03 -5.76 -34.48
CA SER A 46 3.00 -5.87 -33.43
C SER A 46 3.34 -5.00 -32.21
N TYR A 47 4.61 -5.00 -31.77
CA TYR A 47 5.08 -4.18 -30.66
C TYR A 47 4.94 -2.69 -31.00
N ALA A 48 5.40 -2.28 -32.18
CA ALA A 48 5.35 -0.89 -32.64
C ALA A 48 3.91 -0.35 -32.77
N SER A 49 2.92 -1.20 -33.07
CA SER A 49 1.51 -0.82 -33.21
C SER A 49 0.68 -0.98 -31.93
N SER A 50 1.23 -1.58 -30.88
CA SER A 50 0.54 -1.81 -29.61
C SER A 50 0.31 -0.52 -28.79
N GLY A 51 -0.65 -0.58 -27.87
CA GLY A 51 -0.98 0.45 -26.88
C GLY A 51 -1.73 -0.16 -25.68
N PRO A 52 -1.85 0.55 -24.54
CA PRO A 52 -1.64 1.98 -24.34
C PRO A 52 -0.19 2.45 -24.45
N TYR A 53 0.75 1.63 -23.99
CA TYR A 53 2.17 1.77 -24.30
C TYR A 53 2.67 0.50 -25.02
N LYS A 54 3.92 0.55 -25.49
CA LYS A 54 4.45 -0.50 -26.36
C LYS A 54 4.71 -1.79 -25.57
N HIS A 55 4.08 -2.87 -26.00
CA HIS A 55 4.15 -4.19 -25.39
C HIS A 55 4.04 -5.29 -26.46
N ALA A 56 4.45 -6.51 -26.11
CA ALA A 56 4.22 -7.69 -26.94
C ALA A 56 3.71 -8.86 -26.11
N VAL A 57 2.95 -9.73 -26.77
CA VAL A 57 2.44 -11.00 -26.24
C VAL A 57 2.87 -12.11 -27.19
N VAL A 58 3.76 -12.99 -26.73
CA VAL A 58 4.37 -14.06 -27.53
C VAL A 58 3.86 -15.40 -27.05
N GLN A 59 3.26 -16.19 -27.93
CA GLN A 59 2.76 -17.52 -27.57
C GLN A 59 2.76 -18.46 -28.78
N PRO A 60 3.33 -19.68 -28.68
CA PRO A 60 4.19 -20.16 -27.59
C PRO A 60 5.59 -19.51 -27.60
N LEU A 61 6.23 -19.38 -26.44
CA LEU A 61 7.62 -18.90 -26.32
C LEU A 61 8.63 -20.05 -26.31
N ILE A 62 8.47 -20.97 -25.36
CA ILE A 62 9.43 -22.04 -25.01
C ILE A 62 8.99 -23.36 -25.64
N SER A 63 9.91 -24.30 -25.82
CA SER A 63 9.58 -25.68 -26.14
C SER A 63 8.64 -26.26 -25.08
N ASP A 64 7.50 -26.82 -25.50
CA ASP A 64 6.47 -27.32 -24.57
C ASP A 64 7.02 -28.38 -23.60
N SER A 65 7.91 -29.24 -24.07
CA SER A 65 8.55 -30.28 -23.24
C SER A 65 9.45 -29.70 -22.16
N LEU A 66 10.21 -28.64 -22.48
CA LEU A 66 11.02 -27.93 -21.50
C LEU A 66 10.11 -27.26 -20.47
N LEU A 67 9.11 -26.49 -20.91
CA LEU A 67 8.28 -25.70 -19.98
C LEU A 67 7.43 -26.59 -19.05
N ARG A 68 6.92 -27.74 -19.55
CA ARG A 68 6.28 -28.76 -18.68
C ARG A 68 7.24 -29.30 -17.62
N SER A 69 8.50 -29.56 -18.00
CA SER A 69 9.52 -30.03 -17.06
C SER A 69 9.86 -28.95 -16.01
N VAL A 70 9.97 -27.69 -16.42
CA VAL A 70 10.16 -26.54 -15.52
C VAL A 70 9.00 -26.45 -14.53
N ARG A 71 7.76 -26.49 -15.01
CA ARG A 71 6.57 -26.42 -14.15
C ARG A 71 6.55 -27.55 -13.12
N GLN A 72 6.86 -28.78 -13.52
CA GLN A 72 6.92 -29.91 -12.61
C GLN A 72 8.04 -29.74 -11.55
N GLU A 73 9.23 -29.29 -11.97
CA GLU A 73 10.33 -29.00 -11.04
C GLU A 73 9.95 -27.96 -9.98
N ILE A 74 9.23 -26.91 -10.38
CA ILE A 74 8.75 -25.86 -9.47
C ILE A 74 7.78 -26.46 -8.44
N ILE A 75 6.76 -27.21 -8.91
CA ILE A 75 5.76 -27.83 -8.03
C ILE A 75 6.43 -28.78 -7.02
N ASP A 76 7.39 -29.58 -7.47
CA ASP A 76 7.97 -30.65 -6.64
C ASP A 76 9.02 -30.14 -5.64
N ASN A 77 9.66 -29.00 -5.91
CA ASN A 77 10.89 -28.61 -5.19
C ASN A 77 10.87 -27.20 -4.59
N ILE A 78 9.90 -26.34 -4.91
CA ILE A 78 9.88 -24.95 -4.48
C ILE A 78 8.70 -24.72 -3.54
N HIS A 79 9.00 -24.18 -2.36
CA HIS A 79 8.00 -23.74 -1.39
C HIS A 79 7.76 -22.25 -1.57
N PHE A 80 6.50 -21.85 -1.46
CA PHE A 80 6.08 -20.45 -1.55
C PHE A 80 5.51 -20.00 -0.23
N THR A 81 5.86 -18.79 0.18
CA THR A 81 5.34 -18.16 1.39
C THR A 81 4.37 -17.05 0.99
N PRO A 82 3.20 -16.95 1.62
CA PRO A 82 2.32 -15.81 1.41
C PRO A 82 3.03 -14.52 1.84
N LYS A 83 2.86 -13.47 1.04
CA LYS A 83 3.28 -12.12 1.35
C LYS A 83 2.14 -11.18 1.01
N GLU A 84 1.83 -10.30 1.95
CA GLU A 84 0.80 -9.29 1.81
C GLU A 84 1.35 -7.94 2.26
N THR A 85 1.13 -6.93 1.41
CA THR A 85 1.50 -5.53 1.64
C THR A 85 0.29 -4.66 1.28
N ASP A 86 0.39 -3.34 1.28
CA ASP A 86 -0.62 -2.44 0.75
C ASP A 86 -0.92 -2.71 -0.74
N ILE A 87 0.12 -2.88 -1.55
CA ILE A 87 0.05 -2.97 -3.01
C ILE A 87 -0.16 -4.40 -3.56
N TYR A 88 0.11 -5.46 -2.79
CA TYR A 88 -0.06 -6.83 -3.30
C TYR A 88 -0.43 -7.87 -2.23
N ARG A 89 -0.96 -9.00 -2.71
CA ARG A 89 -1.06 -10.26 -1.98
C ARG A 89 -0.63 -11.38 -2.92
N ILE A 90 0.50 -12.04 -2.66
CA ILE A 90 1.09 -13.05 -3.55
C ILE A 90 1.76 -14.18 -2.76
N PHE A 91 1.96 -15.33 -3.39
CA PHE A 91 2.82 -16.39 -2.88
C PHE A 91 4.17 -16.31 -3.60
N GLN A 92 5.22 -15.93 -2.88
CA GLN A 92 6.56 -15.75 -3.45
C GLN A 92 7.52 -16.82 -2.94
N SER A 93 8.42 -17.27 -3.81
CA SER A 93 9.50 -18.16 -3.44
C SER A 93 10.61 -17.37 -2.72
N GLY A 94 10.60 -17.34 -1.39
CA GLY A 94 11.53 -16.56 -0.56
C GLY A 94 13.03 -16.86 -0.79
N ASP A 95 13.36 -18.09 -1.22
CA ASP A 95 14.74 -18.53 -1.44
C ASP A 95 15.29 -18.25 -2.86
N LEU A 96 14.46 -17.73 -3.76
CA LEU A 96 14.72 -17.72 -5.21
C LEU A 96 14.87 -16.33 -5.80
N ALA A 97 14.99 -15.30 -4.96
CA ALA A 97 15.19 -13.90 -5.35
C ALA A 97 16.29 -13.71 -6.41
N ASN A 98 17.24 -14.65 -6.48
CA ASN A 98 17.99 -15.01 -7.68
C ASN A 98 18.36 -16.50 -7.62
N LEU A 99 18.17 -17.25 -8.72
CA LEU A 99 18.55 -18.68 -8.80
C LEU A 99 20.00 -18.95 -8.36
N ASP A 100 20.90 -17.99 -8.58
CA ASP A 100 22.32 -18.08 -8.22
C ASP A 100 22.58 -18.04 -6.70
N GLY A 101 21.59 -17.63 -5.89
CA GLY A 101 21.65 -17.66 -4.43
C GLY A 101 21.33 -19.02 -3.80
N LEU A 102 20.83 -19.98 -4.59
CA LEU A 102 20.48 -21.31 -4.11
C LEU A 102 21.71 -22.19 -3.86
N SER A 103 21.61 -23.07 -2.86
CA SER A 103 22.65 -24.06 -2.60
C SER A 103 22.85 -25.01 -3.80
N GLU A 104 24.06 -25.53 -3.99
CA GLU A 104 24.34 -26.48 -5.08
C GLU A 104 23.43 -27.72 -5.08
N SER A 105 22.95 -28.14 -3.89
CA SER A 105 22.01 -29.25 -3.74
C SER A 105 20.60 -28.88 -4.21
N ALA A 106 20.16 -27.63 -3.99
CA ALA A 106 18.89 -27.11 -4.50
C ALA A 106 18.94 -26.92 -6.03
N LEU A 107 20.02 -26.35 -6.56
CA LEU A 107 20.21 -26.17 -8.00
C LEU A 107 20.20 -27.49 -8.79
N LYS A 108 20.73 -28.57 -8.20
CA LYS A 108 20.69 -29.91 -8.82
C LYS A 108 19.27 -30.48 -8.98
N ARG A 109 18.29 -29.95 -8.23
CA ARG A 109 16.88 -30.35 -8.32
C ARG A 109 16.10 -29.54 -9.35
N LEU A 110 16.69 -28.47 -9.89
CA LEU A 110 16.05 -27.52 -10.81
C LEU A 110 16.76 -27.42 -12.18
N PRO A 111 17.18 -28.54 -12.83
CA PRO A 111 17.97 -28.47 -14.05
C PRO A 111 17.20 -27.90 -15.26
N SER A 112 15.90 -28.10 -15.37
CA SER A 112 15.08 -27.52 -16.45
C SER A 112 14.86 -26.04 -16.25
N LEU A 113 14.65 -25.60 -15.00
CA LEU A 113 14.55 -24.17 -14.67
C LEU A 113 15.86 -23.42 -14.99
N LEU A 114 17.02 -24.02 -14.71
CA LEU A 114 18.31 -23.48 -15.13
C LEU A 114 18.45 -23.37 -16.66
N ARG A 115 18.00 -24.39 -17.41
CA ARG A 115 17.97 -24.34 -18.88
C ARG A 115 17.08 -23.22 -19.39
N LEU A 116 15.91 -23.02 -18.78
CA LEU A 116 15.01 -21.91 -19.12
C LEU A 116 15.68 -20.56 -18.88
N ARG A 117 16.28 -20.34 -17.71
CA ARG A 117 17.03 -19.11 -17.41
C ARG A 117 18.13 -18.87 -18.44
N ASP A 118 18.97 -19.88 -18.67
CA ASP A 118 20.09 -19.77 -19.61
C ASP A 118 19.60 -19.46 -21.04
N ALA A 119 18.45 -20.00 -21.45
CA ALA A 119 17.80 -19.66 -22.72
C ALA A 119 17.32 -18.20 -22.75
N LEU A 120 16.58 -17.74 -21.74
CA LEU A 120 16.07 -16.36 -21.65
C LEU A 120 17.20 -15.31 -21.62
N TYR A 121 18.32 -15.58 -20.95
CA TYR A 121 19.46 -14.65 -20.91
C TYR A 121 20.53 -14.92 -21.98
N SER A 122 20.25 -15.84 -22.91
CA SER A 122 21.15 -16.15 -24.03
C SER A 122 21.37 -14.95 -24.94
N PRO A 123 22.54 -14.84 -25.62
CA PRO A 123 22.78 -13.78 -26.60
C PRO A 123 21.70 -13.69 -27.68
N ASP A 124 21.22 -14.84 -28.16
CA ASP A 124 20.23 -14.90 -29.25
C ASP A 124 18.88 -14.33 -28.80
N PHE A 125 18.39 -14.70 -27.62
CA PHE A 125 17.11 -14.18 -27.11
C PHE A 125 17.20 -12.75 -26.62
N ARG A 126 18.33 -12.33 -26.03
CA ARG A 126 18.56 -10.91 -25.72
C ARG A 126 18.55 -10.05 -26.97
N SER A 127 19.18 -10.51 -28.06
CA SER A 127 19.08 -9.84 -29.36
C SER A 127 17.64 -9.79 -29.84
N TRP A 128 16.89 -10.88 -29.71
CA TRP A 128 15.47 -10.94 -30.07
C TRP A 128 14.64 -9.89 -29.30
N ILE A 129 14.78 -9.81 -27.97
CA ILE A 129 14.09 -8.84 -27.11
C ILE A 129 14.47 -7.41 -27.51
N SER A 130 15.76 -7.12 -27.68
CA SER A 130 16.25 -5.80 -28.09
C SER A 130 15.72 -5.38 -29.46
N THR A 131 15.67 -6.29 -30.44
CA THR A 131 15.17 -6.00 -31.79
C THR A 131 13.66 -5.77 -31.82
N VAL A 132 12.88 -6.59 -31.10
CA VAL A 132 11.41 -6.46 -31.08
C VAL A 132 10.98 -5.21 -30.32
N SER A 133 11.54 -4.97 -29.13
CA SER A 133 11.16 -3.83 -28.30
C SER A 133 11.73 -2.50 -28.79
N GLY A 134 12.89 -2.52 -29.44
CA GLY A 134 13.66 -1.31 -29.71
C GLY A 134 14.24 -0.64 -28.45
N ALA A 135 14.22 -1.30 -27.29
CA ALA A 135 14.69 -0.75 -26.01
C ALA A 135 16.23 -0.64 -25.89
N GLY A 136 16.97 -1.10 -26.90
CA GLY A 136 18.43 -1.18 -26.86
C GLY A 136 18.93 -2.51 -26.28
N PRO A 137 20.26 -2.68 -26.18
CA PRO A 137 20.89 -3.91 -25.69
C PRO A 137 20.51 -4.18 -24.22
N VAL A 138 20.52 -5.45 -23.81
CA VAL A 138 20.19 -5.85 -22.43
C VAL A 138 21.25 -6.79 -21.86
N SER A 139 21.44 -6.76 -20.54
CA SER A 139 22.43 -7.56 -19.81
C SER A 139 22.13 -9.06 -19.92
N GLY A 140 23.16 -9.86 -20.12
CA GLY A 140 23.14 -11.31 -19.94
C GLY A 140 23.77 -11.76 -18.62
N LYS A 141 24.54 -10.90 -17.96
CA LYS A 141 25.15 -11.16 -16.64
C LYS A 141 24.18 -10.91 -15.48
N LYS A 142 23.46 -9.79 -15.51
CA LYS A 142 22.52 -9.40 -14.45
C LYS A 142 21.16 -10.06 -14.74
N THR A 143 21.03 -11.30 -14.31
CA THR A 143 19.77 -12.03 -14.37
C THR A 143 18.90 -11.62 -13.19
N ASP A 144 17.61 -11.40 -13.43
CA ASP A 144 16.63 -11.04 -12.41
C ASP A 144 15.32 -11.72 -12.76
N MET A 145 14.97 -12.76 -12.00
CA MET A 145 13.84 -13.62 -12.28
C MET A 145 13.30 -14.21 -10.98
N ALA A 146 12.00 -14.05 -10.76
CA ALA A 146 11.27 -14.55 -9.60
C ALA A 146 10.08 -15.39 -10.05
N ILE A 147 9.74 -16.40 -9.24
CA ILE A 147 8.54 -17.21 -9.45
C ILE A 147 7.48 -16.72 -8.47
N ASN A 148 6.32 -16.36 -9.00
CA ASN A 148 5.17 -15.91 -8.21
C ASN A 148 3.97 -16.79 -8.50
N VAL A 149 3.23 -17.12 -7.45
CA VAL A 149 1.97 -17.85 -7.52
C VAL A 149 0.86 -16.95 -7.00
N TYR A 150 -0.20 -16.82 -7.80
CA TYR A 150 -1.42 -16.11 -7.47
C TYR A 150 -2.53 -17.15 -7.32
N LYS A 151 -3.12 -17.22 -6.13
CA LYS A 151 -4.31 -17.99 -5.78
C LYS A 151 -5.52 -17.04 -5.69
N PRO A 152 -6.76 -17.53 -5.55
CA PRO A 152 -7.90 -16.67 -5.23
C PRO A 152 -7.59 -15.61 -4.16
N GLY A 153 -7.96 -14.35 -4.42
CA GLY A 153 -7.67 -13.19 -3.57
C GLY A 153 -6.30 -12.52 -3.82
N CYS A 154 -5.37 -13.20 -4.49
CA CYS A 154 -4.08 -12.62 -4.85
C CYS A 154 -4.21 -11.57 -5.95
N HIS A 155 -3.47 -10.47 -5.80
CA HIS A 155 -3.46 -9.31 -6.69
C HIS A 155 -2.11 -8.57 -6.59
N LEU A 156 -1.82 -7.72 -7.58
CA LEU A 156 -0.74 -6.73 -7.53
C LEU A 156 -1.27 -5.46 -8.18
N LEU A 157 -1.34 -4.36 -7.43
CA LEU A 157 -1.98 -3.12 -7.86
C LEU A 157 -1.09 -2.29 -8.81
N CYS A 158 -1.61 -1.14 -9.25
CA CYS A 158 -1.00 -0.32 -10.31
C CYS A 158 0.40 0.20 -9.93
N HIS A 159 1.39 -0.10 -10.77
CA HIS A 159 2.80 0.33 -10.64
C HIS A 159 3.47 0.40 -12.02
N ASP A 160 4.68 0.97 -12.13
CA ASP A 160 5.35 1.21 -13.43
C ASP A 160 6.66 0.43 -13.66
N ASP A 161 7.10 -0.37 -12.69
CA ASP A 161 8.33 -1.16 -12.71
C ASP A 161 9.66 -0.38 -12.76
N VAL A 162 9.62 0.94 -12.54
CA VAL A 162 10.79 1.84 -12.69
C VAL A 162 11.66 1.77 -11.44
N ILE A 163 12.57 0.79 -11.44
CA ILE A 163 13.48 0.50 -10.32
C ILE A 163 14.89 0.22 -10.86
N GLY A 164 15.87 1.00 -10.37
CA GLY A 164 17.30 0.78 -10.66
C GLY A 164 17.62 0.73 -12.17
N SER A 165 18.24 -0.37 -12.61
CA SER A 165 18.70 -0.57 -14.00
C SER A 165 17.75 -1.41 -14.87
N ARG A 166 16.48 -1.58 -14.48
CA ARG A 166 15.52 -2.35 -15.28
C ARG A 166 15.27 -1.66 -16.63
N ARG A 167 15.28 -2.44 -17.71
CA ARG A 167 15.06 -1.95 -19.09
C ARG A 167 13.87 -2.58 -19.77
N VAL A 168 13.66 -3.88 -19.60
CA VAL A 168 12.49 -4.60 -20.13
C VAL A 168 11.92 -5.49 -19.03
N SER A 169 10.64 -5.30 -18.71
CA SER A 169 9.89 -6.20 -17.82
C SER A 169 9.29 -7.33 -18.63
N TYR A 170 9.28 -8.55 -18.07
CA TYR A 170 8.65 -9.70 -18.71
C TYR A 170 7.94 -10.60 -17.70
N ILE A 171 6.89 -11.28 -18.19
CA ILE A 171 6.11 -12.26 -17.44
C ILE A 171 5.88 -13.47 -18.35
N LEU A 172 6.45 -14.62 -17.99
CA LEU A 172 6.21 -15.91 -18.63
C LEU A 172 5.19 -16.70 -17.80
N TYR A 173 4.06 -17.04 -18.40
CA TYR A 173 2.95 -17.72 -17.73
C TYR A 173 3.09 -19.24 -17.78
N LEU A 174 2.99 -19.88 -16.61
CA LEU A 174 3.06 -21.32 -16.38
C LEU A 174 1.74 -21.84 -15.81
N THR A 175 0.61 -21.36 -16.34
CA THR A 175 -0.73 -21.88 -16.00
C THR A 175 -0.85 -23.36 -16.34
N ASP A 176 -1.93 -24.04 -15.92
CA ASP A 176 -2.08 -25.45 -16.23
C ASP A 176 -2.09 -25.70 -17.77
N PRO A 177 -1.16 -26.50 -18.31
CA PRO A 177 -1.07 -26.73 -19.75
C PRO A 177 -2.20 -27.59 -20.31
N ASP A 178 -2.86 -28.37 -19.45
CA ASP A 178 -3.93 -29.31 -19.81
C ASP A 178 -5.31 -28.78 -19.41
N ARG A 179 -5.35 -27.68 -18.65
CA ARG A 179 -6.56 -26.93 -18.27
C ARG A 179 -6.37 -25.43 -18.58
N PRO A 180 -6.74 -24.98 -19.80
CA PRO A 180 -6.56 -23.59 -20.19
C PRO A 180 -7.23 -22.61 -19.22
N TRP A 181 -6.50 -21.53 -18.89
CA TRP A 181 -7.03 -20.44 -18.07
C TRP A 181 -8.24 -19.79 -18.73
N LYS A 182 -9.21 -19.36 -17.93
CA LYS A 182 -10.39 -18.63 -18.41
C LYS A 182 -10.34 -17.18 -17.95
N ASP A 183 -10.67 -16.27 -18.84
CA ASP A 183 -10.67 -14.82 -18.57
C ASP A 183 -11.50 -14.45 -17.32
N GLN A 184 -12.61 -15.15 -17.09
CA GLN A 184 -13.49 -14.94 -15.93
C GLN A 184 -12.87 -15.32 -14.57
N TRP A 185 -11.70 -15.98 -14.56
CA TRP A 185 -10.97 -16.30 -13.33
C TRP A 185 -10.08 -15.14 -12.87
N GLY A 186 -10.01 -14.04 -13.63
CA GLY A 186 -9.16 -12.89 -13.34
C GLY A 186 -7.68 -13.18 -13.58
N GLY A 187 -6.78 -12.53 -12.84
CA GLY A 187 -5.34 -12.73 -12.97
C GLY A 187 -4.73 -12.12 -14.25
N ALA A 188 -5.47 -11.31 -15.00
CA ALA A 188 -4.98 -10.67 -16.20
C ALA A 188 -3.93 -9.60 -15.90
N LEU A 189 -2.96 -9.44 -16.80
CA LEU A 189 -2.11 -8.23 -16.85
C LEU A 189 -2.94 -7.11 -17.46
N ARG A 190 -3.18 -6.01 -16.71
CA ARG A 190 -3.90 -4.84 -17.22
C ARG A 190 -2.94 -3.68 -17.42
N LEU A 191 -3.06 -2.96 -18.55
CA LEU A 191 -2.19 -1.84 -18.89
C LEU A 191 -3.00 -0.54 -18.90
N TYR A 192 -2.45 0.49 -18.27
CA TYR A 192 -3.09 1.78 -18.10
C TYR A 192 -2.60 2.79 -19.15
N PRO A 193 -3.51 3.55 -19.79
CA PRO A 193 -3.12 4.71 -20.58
C PRO A 193 -2.64 5.82 -19.66
N THR A 194 -1.75 6.67 -20.18
CA THR A 194 -1.30 7.88 -19.48
C THR A 194 -1.67 9.13 -20.26
N GLU A 195 -2.06 10.16 -19.54
CA GLU A 195 -2.29 11.49 -20.10
C GLU A 195 -1.21 12.46 -19.64
N GLN A 196 -0.83 13.38 -20.52
CA GLN A 196 0.09 14.45 -20.18
C GLN A 196 -0.68 15.64 -19.61
N LYS A 197 -0.51 15.88 -18.31
CA LYS A 197 -1.08 17.03 -17.60
C LYS A 197 -0.01 18.09 -17.35
N VAL A 198 -0.46 19.32 -17.11
CA VAL A 198 0.40 20.46 -16.79
C VAL A 198 0.05 20.94 -15.40
N THR A 199 1.04 20.97 -14.51
CA THR A 199 0.91 21.51 -13.15
C THR A 199 0.87 23.04 -13.18
N GLU A 200 0.46 23.68 -12.08
CA GLU A 200 0.33 25.14 -12.00
C GLU A 200 1.64 25.89 -12.30
N ASP A 201 2.78 25.30 -11.91
CA ASP A 201 4.12 25.82 -12.19
C ASP A 201 4.63 25.51 -13.62
N GLY A 202 3.77 24.98 -14.48
CA GLY A 202 4.05 24.73 -15.90
C GLY A 202 4.83 23.45 -16.20
N ARG A 203 5.13 22.60 -15.19
CA ARG A 203 5.75 21.29 -15.42
C ARG A 203 4.76 20.35 -16.11
N LYS A 204 5.30 19.48 -16.97
CA LYS A 204 4.53 18.48 -17.73
C LYS A 204 4.71 17.12 -17.07
N VAL A 205 3.64 16.57 -16.52
CA VAL A 205 3.64 15.29 -15.79
C VAL A 205 2.75 14.31 -16.53
N ARG A 206 3.17 13.04 -16.61
CA ARG A 206 2.31 11.95 -17.10
C ARG A 206 1.58 11.33 -15.93
N VAL A 207 0.26 11.25 -16.04
CA VAL A 207 -0.61 10.71 -15.02
C VAL A 207 -1.39 9.53 -15.62
N PRO A 208 -1.37 8.33 -15.00
CA PRO A 208 -2.17 7.23 -15.49
C PRO A 208 -3.67 7.49 -15.27
N ASP A 209 -4.47 7.11 -16.25
CA ASP A 209 -5.92 7.06 -16.12
C ASP A 209 -6.30 6.04 -15.03
N PRO A 210 -7.31 6.29 -14.19
CA PRO A 210 -7.79 5.31 -13.20
C PRO A 210 -8.38 4.04 -13.82
N GLU A 211 -8.67 4.02 -15.12
CA GLU A 211 -9.17 2.88 -15.87
C GLU A 211 -8.12 2.33 -16.84
N TRP A 212 -8.01 1.00 -16.91
CA TRP A 212 -7.14 0.32 -17.86
C TRP A 212 -7.78 0.26 -19.25
N SER A 213 -6.95 0.25 -20.30
CA SER A 213 -7.43 0.17 -21.70
C SER A 213 -7.07 -1.14 -22.39
N LYS A 214 -6.19 -1.95 -21.78
CA LYS A 214 -5.75 -3.24 -22.31
C LYS A 214 -5.75 -4.29 -21.20
N VAL A 215 -6.34 -5.45 -21.50
CA VAL A 215 -6.38 -6.62 -20.62
C VAL A 215 -5.74 -7.79 -21.36
N ILE A 216 -4.83 -8.51 -20.70
CA ILE A 216 -4.11 -9.66 -21.25
C ILE A 216 -4.26 -10.84 -20.27
N PRO A 217 -5.23 -11.74 -20.50
CA PRO A 217 -5.40 -12.95 -19.69
C PRO A 217 -4.17 -13.88 -19.78
N PRO A 218 -3.75 -14.50 -18.66
CA PRO A 218 -2.59 -15.38 -18.65
C PRO A 218 -2.90 -16.67 -19.40
N ALA A 219 -1.93 -17.19 -20.15
CA ALA A 219 -2.10 -18.45 -20.88
C ALA A 219 -0.82 -19.27 -20.87
N TRP A 220 -0.94 -20.59 -20.97
CA TRP A 220 0.23 -21.48 -20.96
C TRP A 220 1.26 -21.07 -22.02
N ASN A 221 2.51 -20.96 -21.61
CA ASN A 221 3.65 -20.67 -22.50
C ASN A 221 3.52 -19.33 -23.25
N GLN A 222 2.81 -18.38 -22.64
CA GLN A 222 2.69 -17.01 -23.11
C GLN A 222 3.70 -16.12 -22.38
N LEU A 223 4.41 -15.29 -23.12
CA LEU A 223 5.28 -14.23 -22.60
C LEU A 223 4.66 -12.87 -22.89
N SER A 224 4.40 -12.08 -21.86
CA SER A 224 4.14 -10.65 -21.99
C SER A 224 5.41 -9.88 -21.65
N PHE A 225 5.77 -8.87 -22.44
CA PHE A 225 6.89 -7.98 -22.12
C PHE A 225 6.71 -6.57 -22.67
N PHE A 226 7.37 -5.61 -22.03
CA PHE A 226 7.38 -4.20 -22.40
C PHE A 226 8.64 -3.51 -21.89
N ALA A 227 9.03 -2.43 -22.56
CA ALA A 227 10.11 -1.56 -22.07
C ALA A 227 9.65 -0.85 -20.79
N VAL A 228 10.54 -0.75 -19.81
CA VAL A 228 10.29 0.00 -18.57
C VAL A 228 10.44 1.48 -18.89
N GLN A 229 9.38 2.26 -18.65
CA GLN A 229 9.30 3.66 -19.01
C GLN A 229 8.76 4.49 -17.84
N PRO A 230 9.61 5.33 -17.21
CA PRO A 230 9.22 6.24 -16.14
C PRO A 230 7.93 7.01 -16.44
N GLY A 231 6.90 6.82 -15.60
CA GLY A 231 5.61 7.47 -15.73
C GLY A 231 4.80 7.10 -16.97
N GLU A 232 5.08 5.98 -17.64
CA GLU A 232 4.33 5.51 -18.82
C GLU A 232 3.95 4.02 -18.73
N SER A 233 4.83 3.13 -18.26
CA SER A 233 4.60 1.68 -18.23
C SER A 233 3.72 1.18 -17.08
N PHE A 234 2.63 1.91 -16.77
CA PHE A 234 1.72 1.57 -15.67
C PHE A 234 0.89 0.32 -15.95
N HIS A 235 0.95 -0.66 -15.05
CA HIS A 235 0.24 -1.92 -15.14
C HIS A 235 -0.05 -2.52 -13.77
N ASP A 236 -0.89 -3.54 -13.77
CA ASP A 236 -1.21 -4.32 -12.59
C ASP A 236 -1.47 -5.80 -12.94
N VAL A 237 -1.71 -6.61 -11.91
CA VAL A 237 -2.27 -7.96 -12.01
C VAL A 237 -3.65 -7.95 -11.38
N GLU A 238 -4.68 -8.09 -12.21
CA GLU A 238 -6.07 -8.28 -11.78
C GLU A 238 -6.15 -9.40 -10.74
N GLU A 239 -7.01 -9.22 -9.73
CA GLU A 239 -7.27 -10.25 -8.73
C GLU A 239 -7.60 -11.60 -9.39
N VAL A 240 -7.05 -12.68 -8.85
CA VAL A 240 -7.56 -14.02 -9.18
C VAL A 240 -8.84 -14.23 -8.39
N TYR A 241 -9.97 -14.36 -9.08
CA TYR A 241 -11.27 -14.39 -8.42
C TYR A 241 -11.55 -15.72 -7.75
N HIS A 242 -12.17 -15.67 -6.57
CA HIS A 242 -12.74 -16.84 -5.91
C HIS A 242 -13.82 -17.50 -6.77
N LYS A 243 -14.00 -18.80 -6.54
CA LYS A 243 -15.08 -19.56 -7.14
C LYS A 243 -16.42 -19.02 -6.67
N LYS A 244 -17.36 -18.83 -7.59
CA LYS A 244 -18.70 -18.37 -7.20
C LYS A 244 -19.47 -19.51 -6.55
N GLU A 245 -20.32 -19.16 -5.59
CA GLU A 245 -21.21 -20.13 -4.95
C GLU A 245 -22.07 -20.84 -6.00
N GLY A 246 -22.11 -22.17 -5.94
CA GLY A 246 -22.85 -23.01 -6.90
C GLY A 246 -22.10 -23.36 -8.20
N GLU A 247 -20.85 -22.95 -8.38
CA GLU A 247 -20.00 -23.48 -9.45
C GLU A 247 -19.45 -24.87 -9.04
N ASP A 248 -19.72 -25.90 -9.84
CA ASP A 248 -19.23 -27.28 -9.60
C ASP A 248 -18.03 -27.66 -10.48
N GLU A 249 -17.55 -26.73 -11.32
CA GLU A 249 -16.42 -27.00 -12.21
C GLU A 249 -15.14 -27.24 -11.41
N ASP A 250 -14.37 -28.27 -11.79
CA ASP A 250 -13.00 -28.50 -11.31
C ASP A 250 -12.06 -27.53 -12.04
N ASP A 251 -11.82 -26.37 -11.45
CA ASP A 251 -10.95 -25.30 -11.96
C ASP A 251 -9.49 -25.44 -11.51
N GLY A 252 -9.12 -26.57 -10.88
CA GLY A 252 -7.77 -26.80 -10.39
C GLY A 252 -7.30 -25.79 -9.34
N GLY A 253 -8.23 -25.12 -8.65
CA GLY A 253 -7.94 -24.13 -7.60
C GLY A 253 -7.47 -22.77 -8.13
N ARG A 254 -7.62 -22.49 -9.43
CA ARG A 254 -7.27 -21.20 -10.08
C ARG A 254 -5.84 -20.73 -9.75
N VAL A 255 -4.88 -21.62 -9.87
CA VAL A 255 -3.47 -21.31 -9.57
C VAL A 255 -2.79 -20.66 -10.78
N ARG A 256 -2.60 -19.35 -10.74
CA ARG A 256 -1.83 -18.59 -11.73
C ARG A 256 -0.36 -18.54 -11.31
N MET A 257 0.44 -19.43 -11.87
CA MET A 257 1.90 -19.44 -11.72
C MET A 257 2.56 -18.66 -12.85
N ALA A 258 3.50 -17.78 -12.52
CA ALA A 258 4.27 -17.04 -13.49
C ALA A 258 5.73 -16.90 -13.07
N ILE A 259 6.61 -16.84 -14.06
CA ILE A 259 8.00 -16.44 -13.93
C ILE A 259 8.09 -15.01 -14.45
N SER A 260 8.28 -14.05 -13.54
CA SER A 260 8.44 -12.64 -13.86
C SER A 260 9.88 -12.21 -13.65
N GLY A 261 10.34 -11.23 -14.41
CA GLY A 261 11.69 -10.74 -14.25
C GLY A 261 11.99 -9.52 -15.10
N TRP A 262 13.23 -9.08 -15.02
CA TRP A 262 13.70 -7.92 -15.76
C TRP A 262 14.98 -8.24 -16.52
N PHE A 263 15.06 -7.67 -17.72
CA PHE A 263 16.32 -7.47 -18.40
C PHE A 263 16.86 -6.10 -18.02
N HIS A 264 18.09 -6.07 -17.51
CA HIS A 264 18.75 -4.83 -17.12
C HIS A 264 19.50 -4.18 -18.27
N ILE A 265 19.87 -2.90 -18.10
CA ILE A 265 20.89 -2.28 -18.97
C ILE A 265 22.20 -3.09 -18.89
N PRO A 266 22.99 -3.17 -19.98
CA PRO A 266 24.25 -3.92 -19.98
C PRO A 266 25.18 -3.45 -18.86
N GLN A 267 25.91 -4.38 -18.25
CA GLN A 267 26.84 -4.14 -17.14
C GLN A 267 28.27 -3.97 -17.66
N GLU A 268 29.19 -3.53 -16.80
CA GLU A 268 30.59 -3.35 -17.18
C GLU A 268 31.17 -4.62 -17.86
N GLY A 269 31.78 -4.40 -19.03
CA GLY A 269 32.34 -5.46 -19.87
C GLY A 269 31.32 -6.29 -20.66
N GLU A 270 30.06 -5.88 -20.73
CA GLU A 270 29.08 -6.40 -21.70
C GLU A 270 28.98 -5.51 -22.95
N ASP A 271 28.52 -6.08 -24.05
CA ASP A 271 28.26 -5.33 -25.28
C ASP A 271 27.11 -4.34 -25.08
N GLY A 272 27.31 -3.09 -25.52
CA GLY A 272 26.37 -1.99 -25.29
C GLY A 272 26.40 -1.38 -23.89
N TYR A 273 27.42 -1.68 -23.06
CA TYR A 273 27.64 -0.96 -21.79
C TYR A 273 27.98 0.51 -22.03
N GLU A 274 27.33 1.38 -21.27
CA GLU A 274 27.57 2.82 -21.27
C GLU A 274 27.88 3.28 -19.84
N GLU A 275 29.09 3.79 -19.64
CA GLU A 275 29.53 4.30 -18.35
C GLU A 275 28.65 5.48 -17.90
N GLY A 276 28.17 5.43 -16.66
CA GLY A 276 27.31 6.46 -16.09
C GLY A 276 25.83 6.38 -16.50
N LEU A 277 25.40 5.37 -17.27
CA LEU A 277 24.01 5.27 -17.72
C LEU A 277 23.06 4.84 -16.59
N GLU A 278 23.47 3.94 -15.70
CA GLU A 278 22.66 3.50 -14.56
C GLU A 278 22.36 4.69 -13.65
N GLU A 279 23.39 5.47 -13.33
CA GLU A 279 23.28 6.67 -12.50
C GLU A 279 22.37 7.72 -13.16
N LYS A 280 22.53 7.97 -14.46
CA LYS A 280 21.67 8.90 -15.20
C LYS A 280 20.20 8.47 -15.20
N LEU A 281 19.93 7.18 -15.38
CA LEU A 281 18.57 6.65 -15.38
C LEU A 281 17.96 6.70 -13.97
N ALA A 282 18.75 6.42 -12.94
CA ALA A 282 18.31 6.58 -11.55
C ALA A 282 18.01 8.05 -11.22
N GLU A 283 18.86 8.99 -11.66
CA GLU A 283 18.61 10.44 -11.53
C GLU A 283 17.34 10.88 -12.26
N GLN A 284 17.13 10.42 -13.50
CA GLN A 284 15.90 10.74 -14.25
C GLN A 284 14.64 10.15 -13.60
N SER A 285 14.72 8.92 -13.11
CA SER A 285 13.59 8.25 -12.45
C SER A 285 13.23 8.92 -11.13
N SER A 286 14.23 9.24 -10.31
CA SER A 286 14.02 10.00 -9.06
C SER A 286 13.50 11.41 -9.31
N LEU A 287 14.00 12.12 -10.33
CA LEU A 287 13.46 13.43 -10.72
C LEU A 287 12.00 13.34 -11.18
N GLN A 288 11.64 12.31 -11.95
CA GLN A 288 10.27 12.14 -12.42
C GLN A 288 9.33 11.70 -11.28
N GLN A 289 9.81 10.90 -10.33
CA GLN A 289 9.10 10.58 -9.09
C GLN A 289 8.93 11.81 -8.21
N LEU A 290 9.95 12.67 -8.07
CA LEU A 290 9.85 13.96 -7.37
C LEU A 290 8.89 14.93 -8.07
N GLN A 291 8.79 14.87 -9.41
CA GLN A 291 7.79 15.62 -10.17
C GLN A 291 6.37 15.05 -10.00
N ALA A 292 6.24 13.74 -9.78
CA ALA A 292 4.99 13.04 -9.48
C ALA A 292 4.55 13.13 -8.00
N LYS A 293 5.47 13.49 -7.09
CA LYS A 293 5.18 13.94 -5.72
C LYS A 293 4.40 15.28 -5.67
N ASN A 294 4.01 15.83 -6.81
CA ASN A 294 3.10 16.96 -6.83
C ASN A 294 1.66 16.44 -6.72
N ASP A 295 1.19 16.30 -5.48
CA ASP A 295 -0.18 15.88 -5.16
C ASP A 295 -1.24 16.84 -5.73
N ALA A 296 -0.85 18.01 -6.27
CA ALA A 296 -1.76 18.96 -6.91
C ALA A 296 -2.57 18.40 -8.09
N LEU A 297 -2.14 17.28 -8.70
CA LEU A 297 -2.90 16.61 -9.78
C LEU A 297 -3.71 15.41 -9.30
N ASP A 298 -3.55 15.03 -8.04
CA ASP A 298 -4.28 13.92 -7.44
C ASP A 298 -5.75 14.35 -7.22
N LEU A 299 -6.64 13.38 -7.28
CA LEU A 299 -8.04 13.57 -6.95
C LEU A 299 -8.44 12.55 -5.90
N PRO A 300 -9.19 12.96 -4.86
CA PRO A 300 -9.64 14.33 -4.57
C PRO A 300 -8.51 15.26 -4.08
N GLN A 301 -8.68 16.56 -4.32
CA GLN A 301 -7.95 17.61 -3.57
C GLN A 301 -8.74 17.94 -2.31
N LEU A 302 -8.11 17.85 -1.13
CA LEU A 302 -8.76 18.19 0.13
C LEU A 302 -9.08 19.69 0.19
N GLN A 303 -10.26 20.01 0.73
CA GLN A 303 -10.73 21.38 0.89
C GLN A 303 -10.93 21.64 2.37
N PHE A 304 -9.97 22.35 2.99
CA PHE A 304 -10.05 22.73 4.39
C PHE A 304 -10.96 23.94 4.53
N VAL A 305 -11.99 23.81 5.36
CA VAL A 305 -12.99 24.85 5.61
C VAL A 305 -13.22 24.99 7.11
N GLU A 306 -13.43 26.23 7.55
CA GLU A 306 -13.80 26.53 8.93
C GLU A 306 -15.14 25.88 9.33
N PRO A 307 -15.30 25.48 10.60
CA PRO A 307 -16.56 24.92 11.07
C PRO A 307 -17.75 25.86 10.85
N LYS A 308 -18.84 25.35 10.29
CA LYS A 308 -20.06 26.09 10.02
C LYS A 308 -20.80 26.39 11.31
N SER A 309 -21.04 27.67 11.59
CA SER A 309 -21.95 28.09 12.66
C SER A 309 -23.36 27.60 12.37
N VAL A 310 -24.04 27.10 13.40
CA VAL A 310 -25.43 26.65 13.35
C VAL A 310 -26.44 27.75 13.73
N THR A 311 -25.96 28.90 14.21
CA THR A 311 -26.79 30.08 14.56
C THR A 311 -26.33 31.34 13.82
N GLU A 312 -27.28 32.08 13.24
CA GLU A 312 -27.03 33.39 12.58
C GLU A 312 -27.00 34.56 13.57
N GLU A 313 -27.43 34.35 14.81
CA GLU A 313 -27.48 35.36 15.87
C GLU A 313 -26.48 34.97 16.96
N LYS A 314 -25.38 35.72 17.06
CA LYS A 314 -24.53 35.71 18.26
C LYS A 314 -25.36 36.37 19.36
N ASP A 315 -25.88 35.59 20.30
CA ASP A 315 -26.31 36.16 21.56
C ASP A 315 -25.04 36.52 22.34
N ASP A 316 -24.80 37.83 22.55
CA ASP A 316 -23.62 38.38 23.25
C ASP A 316 -23.54 37.97 24.75
N GLU A 317 -24.37 37.01 25.20
CA GLU A 317 -24.46 36.54 26.59
C GLU A 317 -23.97 35.09 26.80
N ASP A 318 -23.62 34.35 25.75
CA ASP A 318 -22.94 33.07 25.90
C ASP A 318 -21.43 33.32 26.09
N GLU A 319 -20.98 33.37 27.35
CA GLU A 319 -19.56 33.24 27.66
C GLU A 319 -19.07 31.94 27.01
N ASP A 320 -18.11 32.03 26.10
CA ASP A 320 -17.46 30.87 25.48
C ASP A 320 -16.59 30.18 26.54
N ASP A 321 -17.25 29.41 27.40
CA ASP A 321 -16.67 28.67 28.51
C ASP A 321 -16.03 27.33 28.07
N GLY A 322 -15.99 27.06 26.77
CA GLY A 322 -15.46 25.82 26.21
C GLY A 322 -16.45 24.64 26.23
N ASP A 323 -17.62 24.76 26.87
CA ASP A 323 -18.59 23.67 27.03
C ASP A 323 -19.68 23.65 25.94
N LEU A 324 -20.27 22.48 25.67
CA LEU A 324 -21.38 22.37 24.72
C LEU A 324 -22.61 23.17 25.20
N SER A 325 -22.99 24.19 24.43
CA SER A 325 -24.20 24.97 24.71
C SER A 325 -25.46 24.11 24.51
N LYS A 326 -26.60 24.62 24.98
CA LYS A 326 -27.88 23.97 24.71
C LYS A 326 -28.18 23.88 23.20
N ALA A 327 -27.80 24.90 22.43
CA ALA A 327 -27.99 24.90 20.98
C ALA A 327 -27.12 23.83 20.29
N ASP A 328 -25.89 23.64 20.78
CA ASP A 328 -24.98 22.59 20.30
C ASP A 328 -25.57 21.20 20.58
N LEU A 329 -26.02 20.96 21.82
CA LEU A 329 -26.66 19.70 22.19
C LEU A 329 -27.92 19.42 21.37
N ASP A 330 -28.80 20.41 21.21
CA ASP A 330 -30.02 20.28 20.39
C ASP A 330 -29.69 19.98 18.91
N PHE A 331 -28.55 20.45 18.41
CA PHE A 331 -28.05 20.11 17.07
C PHE A 331 -27.48 18.69 17.03
N LEU A 332 -26.54 18.36 17.92
CA LEU A 332 -25.83 17.08 17.95
C LEU A 332 -26.79 15.91 18.18
N LEU A 333 -27.83 16.06 19.01
CA LEU A 333 -28.86 15.05 19.26
C LEU A 333 -29.68 14.67 18.01
N LYS A 334 -29.61 15.44 16.92
CA LYS A 334 -30.21 15.06 15.63
C LYS A 334 -29.42 13.94 14.95
N TYR A 335 -28.10 13.88 15.20
CA TYR A 335 -27.16 13.00 14.52
C TYR A 335 -26.60 11.93 15.43
N MET A 336 -26.13 12.30 16.62
CA MET A 336 -25.36 11.45 17.53
C MET A 336 -26.23 10.71 18.55
N THR A 337 -25.73 9.56 18.99
CA THR A 337 -26.31 8.81 20.12
C THR A 337 -26.10 9.60 21.42
N PRO A 338 -27.15 9.80 22.26
CA PRO A 338 -27.08 10.71 23.41
C PRO A 338 -26.00 10.40 24.45
N GLN A 339 -25.58 9.13 24.56
CA GLN A 339 -24.55 8.70 25.53
C GLN A 339 -23.22 9.44 25.32
N TYR A 340 -22.83 9.66 24.06
CA TYR A 340 -21.60 10.37 23.72
C TYR A 340 -21.63 11.87 24.00
N LEU A 341 -22.78 12.42 24.39
CA LEU A 341 -22.95 13.84 24.72
C LEU A 341 -23.02 14.08 26.23
N THR A 342 -22.87 13.04 27.04
CA THR A 342 -22.88 13.17 28.50
C THR A 342 -21.49 13.58 29.01
N PRO A 343 -21.38 14.49 30.00
CA PRO A 343 -20.07 14.95 30.51
C PRO A 343 -19.16 13.79 30.95
N ASP A 344 -19.70 12.85 31.74
CA ASP A 344 -18.95 11.69 32.23
C ASP A 344 -18.34 10.86 31.06
N THR A 345 -19.11 10.61 30.00
CA THR A 345 -18.59 9.87 28.84
C THR A 345 -17.56 10.69 28.06
N VAL A 346 -17.75 12.01 27.90
CA VAL A 346 -16.80 12.85 27.17
C VAL A 346 -15.46 12.94 27.92
N GLU A 347 -15.50 13.01 29.26
CA GLU A 347 -14.31 12.94 30.11
C GLU A 347 -13.58 11.59 29.97
N GLU A 348 -14.30 10.47 30.01
CA GLU A 348 -13.74 9.13 29.77
C GLU A 348 -13.09 9.02 28.36
N LEU A 349 -13.70 9.62 27.33
CA LEU A 349 -13.13 9.63 25.99
C LEU A 349 -11.84 10.47 25.92
N ASN A 350 -11.82 11.61 26.61
CA ASN A 350 -10.65 12.47 26.68
C ASN A 350 -9.45 11.77 27.34
N GLU A 351 -9.70 11.11 28.48
CA GLU A 351 -8.69 10.30 29.19
C GLU A 351 -8.14 9.20 28.27
N LEU A 352 -9.03 8.44 27.61
CA LEU A 352 -8.62 7.36 26.71
C LEU A 352 -7.81 7.87 25.52
N PHE A 353 -8.23 8.99 24.92
CA PHE A 353 -7.50 9.56 23.79
C PHE A 353 -6.13 10.12 24.19
N THR A 354 -6.01 10.67 25.40
CA THR A 354 -4.73 11.15 25.94
C THR A 354 -3.73 9.99 26.10
N GLU A 355 -4.21 8.80 26.47
CA GLU A 355 -3.37 7.61 26.63
C GLU A 355 -3.01 6.96 25.28
N GLU A 356 -3.99 6.82 24.37
CA GLU A 356 -3.86 5.96 23.18
C GLU A 356 -3.72 6.74 21.86
N SER A 357 -3.86 8.07 21.88
CA SER A 357 -3.91 8.95 20.69
C SER A 357 -4.93 8.51 19.63
N SER A 358 -5.90 7.68 20.03
CA SER A 358 -6.92 7.12 19.17
C SER A 358 -8.19 6.74 19.94
N LEU A 359 -9.33 6.76 19.26
CA LEU A 359 -10.63 6.32 19.77
C LEU A 359 -11.31 5.40 18.76
N GLN A 360 -12.08 4.42 19.27
CA GLN A 360 -13.02 3.62 18.48
C GLN A 360 -14.38 3.61 19.18
N LEU A 361 -15.36 4.26 18.55
CA LEU A 361 -16.71 4.41 19.09
C LEU A 361 -17.69 3.61 18.25
N ALA A 362 -18.52 2.80 18.88
CA ALA A 362 -19.59 2.06 18.23
C ALA A 362 -20.93 2.79 18.37
N ASN A 363 -21.84 2.58 17.43
CA ASN A 363 -23.18 3.14 17.47
C ASN A 363 -23.23 4.68 17.61
N ILE A 364 -22.31 5.39 16.94
CA ILE A 364 -22.12 6.83 17.10
C ILE A 364 -23.31 7.65 16.56
N LEU A 365 -23.89 7.25 15.42
CA LEU A 365 -25.06 7.90 14.86
C LEU A 365 -26.34 7.31 15.43
N SER A 366 -27.33 8.18 15.58
CA SER A 366 -28.65 7.86 16.12
C SER A 366 -29.39 6.84 15.22
N PRO A 367 -30.27 6.00 15.82
CA PRO A 367 -31.05 5.00 15.06
C PRO A 367 -31.89 5.60 13.92
N LYS A 368 -32.31 6.87 14.05
CA LYS A 368 -33.10 7.58 13.04
C LYS A 368 -32.30 7.87 11.77
N ILE A 369 -31.02 8.21 11.91
CA ILE A 369 -30.11 8.48 10.77
C ILE A 369 -29.74 7.15 10.11
N ILE A 370 -29.32 6.18 10.93
CA ILE A 370 -28.80 4.89 10.46
C ILE A 370 -29.83 4.06 9.71
N SER A 371 -31.07 3.96 10.21
CA SER A 371 -32.13 3.20 9.52
C SER A 371 -32.44 3.72 8.11
N LYS A 372 -32.32 5.03 7.88
CA LYS A 372 -32.50 5.63 6.55
C LYS A 372 -31.25 5.45 5.68
N LEU A 373 -30.07 5.63 6.26
CA LEU A 373 -28.80 5.56 5.56
C LEU A 373 -28.49 4.16 5.06
N GLU A 374 -28.81 3.12 5.83
CA GLU A 374 -28.66 1.72 5.41
C GLU A 374 -29.41 1.43 4.11
N THR A 375 -30.68 1.87 4.05
CA THR A 375 -31.51 1.69 2.85
C THR A 375 -30.89 2.40 1.64
N GLN A 376 -30.37 3.62 1.82
CA GLN A 376 -29.75 4.39 0.74
C GLN A 376 -28.46 3.77 0.24
N ILE A 377 -27.59 3.32 1.15
CA ILE A 377 -26.31 2.69 0.78
C ILE A 377 -26.59 1.39 0.02
N LEU A 378 -27.49 0.56 0.51
CA LEU A 378 -27.88 -0.68 -0.17
C LEU A 378 -28.48 -0.40 -1.55
N GLU A 379 -29.30 0.63 -1.72
CA GLU A 379 -29.80 1.05 -3.04
C GLU A 379 -28.66 1.47 -3.98
N LEU A 380 -27.70 2.27 -3.49
CA LEU A 380 -26.55 2.72 -4.27
C LEU A 380 -25.60 1.58 -4.65
N GLU A 381 -25.48 0.53 -3.83
CA GLU A 381 -24.68 -0.65 -4.14
C GLU A 381 -25.22 -1.41 -5.36
N HIS A 382 -26.54 -1.46 -5.51
CA HIS A 382 -27.20 -2.15 -6.62
C HIS A 382 -27.17 -1.36 -7.94
N LEU A 383 -26.82 -0.07 -7.91
CA LEU A 383 -26.73 0.76 -9.11
C LEU A 383 -25.39 0.57 -9.82
N GLU A 384 -25.42 0.08 -11.06
CA GLU A 384 -24.23 -0.06 -11.92
C GLU A 384 -23.56 1.28 -12.25
N LYS A 385 -24.32 2.39 -12.15
CA LYS A 385 -23.83 3.75 -12.38
C LYS A 385 -24.07 4.57 -11.14
N THR A 386 -22.99 5.16 -10.62
CA THR A 386 -23.10 6.22 -9.64
C THR A 386 -23.70 7.48 -10.27
N ASP A 387 -24.37 8.30 -9.47
CA ASP A 387 -24.77 9.62 -9.91
C ASP A 387 -23.55 10.50 -10.21
N SER A 388 -23.78 11.70 -10.78
CA SER A 388 -22.72 12.63 -11.17
C SER A 388 -21.93 13.23 -10.01
N ARG A 389 -22.33 12.98 -8.75
CA ARG A 389 -21.66 13.51 -7.54
C ARG A 389 -20.50 12.64 -7.09
N TRP A 390 -20.45 11.40 -7.56
CA TRP A 390 -19.33 10.49 -7.32
C TRP A 390 -18.30 10.59 -8.45
N GLN A 391 -17.05 10.77 -8.06
CA GLN A 391 -15.90 10.81 -8.96
C GLN A 391 -14.91 9.70 -8.59
N ILE A 392 -14.03 9.32 -9.53
CA ILE A 392 -13.01 8.29 -9.29
C ILE A 392 -11.73 8.98 -8.81
N ALA A 393 -11.24 8.57 -7.65
CA ALA A 393 -9.96 8.99 -7.11
C ALA A 393 -8.82 8.50 -8.01
N SER A 394 -7.83 9.36 -8.22
CA SER A 394 -6.75 9.18 -9.18
C SER A 394 -5.50 9.88 -8.65
N PRO A 395 -4.27 9.41 -8.93
CA PRO A 395 -3.93 8.32 -9.84
C PRO A 395 -3.92 6.92 -9.21
N PRO A 396 -4.20 5.85 -9.98
CA PRO A 396 -4.31 4.48 -9.47
C PRO A 396 -3.01 3.92 -8.86
N HIS A 397 -1.84 4.48 -9.17
CA HIS A 397 -0.60 4.07 -8.52
C HIS A 397 -0.41 4.66 -7.11
N LYS A 398 -1.38 5.44 -6.62
CA LYS A 398 -1.48 5.94 -5.24
C LYS A 398 -2.78 5.47 -4.59
N HIS A 399 -3.90 5.65 -5.28
CA HIS A 399 -5.22 5.27 -4.80
C HIS A 399 -6.23 5.15 -5.92
N ARG A 400 -7.30 4.41 -5.65
CA ARG A 400 -8.47 4.33 -6.53
C ARG A 400 -9.69 4.01 -5.69
N TYR A 401 -10.67 4.89 -5.66
CA TYR A 401 -11.95 4.71 -4.96
C TYR A 401 -12.96 5.71 -5.49
N LEU A 402 -14.24 5.52 -5.22
CA LEU A 402 -15.24 6.54 -5.51
C LEU A 402 -15.30 7.53 -4.36
N PHE A 403 -15.30 8.82 -4.67
CA PHE A 403 -15.36 9.87 -3.67
C PHE A 403 -16.44 10.91 -3.98
N ARG A 404 -16.91 11.55 -2.91
CA ARG A 404 -17.85 12.67 -2.94
C ARG A 404 -17.41 13.73 -1.93
N GLN A 405 -17.28 14.97 -2.37
CA GLN A 405 -16.93 16.11 -1.52
C GLN A 405 -18.18 16.88 -1.06
N PRO A 406 -18.08 17.62 0.05
CA PRO A 406 -19.12 18.58 0.45
C PRO A 406 -19.41 19.58 -0.67
N ALA A 407 -20.65 20.04 -0.77
CA ALA A 407 -21.02 21.09 -1.72
C ALA A 407 -20.29 22.40 -1.39
N THR A 408 -19.64 23.00 -2.38
CA THR A 408 -19.02 24.33 -2.24
C THR A 408 -20.09 25.42 -2.34
N ASN A 409 -19.88 26.54 -1.66
CA ASN A 409 -20.83 27.68 -1.63
C ASN A 409 -21.13 28.27 -3.03
N ASP A 410 -20.35 27.93 -4.05
CA ASP A 410 -20.47 28.47 -5.42
C ASP A 410 -21.39 27.65 -6.33
N GLU A 411 -21.78 26.42 -5.96
CA GLU A 411 -22.79 25.66 -6.71
C GLU A 411 -24.19 25.89 -6.13
N PRO A 412 -25.19 26.26 -6.95
CA PRO A 412 -26.55 26.38 -6.46
C PRO A 412 -26.96 25.03 -5.86
N PRO A 413 -27.52 24.98 -4.64
CA PRO A 413 -27.90 23.73 -4.02
C PRO A 413 -28.80 22.99 -5.00
N THR A 414 -28.31 21.86 -5.51
CA THR A 414 -29.16 20.91 -6.22
C THR A 414 -30.25 20.59 -5.22
N GLU A 415 -31.51 20.97 -5.50
CA GLU A 415 -32.62 21.01 -4.53
C GLU A 415 -32.39 20.03 -3.39
N ALA A 416 -32.06 20.55 -2.19
CA ALA A 416 -31.62 19.73 -1.07
C ALA A 416 -32.61 18.58 -0.90
N ASN A 417 -32.18 17.36 -1.25
CA ASN A 417 -33.03 16.20 -1.13
C ASN A 417 -33.03 15.84 0.36
N PRO A 418 -34.13 16.07 1.11
CA PRO A 418 -34.18 15.76 2.54
C PRO A 418 -34.03 14.25 2.80
N ASP A 419 -34.10 13.43 1.76
CA ASP A 419 -33.86 12.01 1.78
C ASP A 419 -32.43 11.63 1.35
N ASP A 420 -31.46 12.54 1.23
CA ASP A 420 -30.04 12.19 1.00
C ASP A 420 -29.22 12.39 2.29
N ILE A 421 -29.21 11.35 3.13
CA ILE A 421 -28.65 11.39 4.48
C ILE A 421 -27.12 11.48 4.44
N LEU A 422 -26.48 10.87 3.44
CA LEU A 422 -25.03 10.97 3.26
C LEU A 422 -24.61 12.41 2.96
N SER A 423 -25.40 13.16 2.17
CA SER A 423 -25.18 14.59 1.96
C SER A 423 -25.34 15.38 3.24
N ASP A 424 -26.40 15.11 4.01
CA ASP A 424 -26.66 15.81 5.26
C ASP A 424 -25.51 15.63 6.27
N ILE A 425 -24.93 14.42 6.33
CA ILE A 425 -23.73 14.13 7.12
C ILE A 425 -22.52 14.95 6.63
N LEU A 426 -22.25 14.93 5.32
CA LEU A 426 -21.09 15.61 4.70
C LEU A 426 -21.18 17.13 4.70
N ASP A 427 -22.37 17.68 4.47
CA ASP A 427 -22.59 19.10 4.24
C ASP A 427 -22.96 19.83 5.53
N ASN A 428 -23.61 19.15 6.49
CA ASN A 428 -24.17 19.78 7.68
C ASN A 428 -23.64 19.22 9.00
N PHE A 429 -23.53 17.91 9.19
CA PHE A 429 -23.13 17.35 10.50
C PHE A 429 -21.64 17.51 10.78
N LEU A 430 -20.78 16.87 9.98
CA LEU A 430 -19.34 16.85 10.20
C LEU A 430 -18.70 18.24 10.11
N PRO A 431 -19.03 19.11 9.13
CA PRO A 431 -18.43 20.45 9.08
C PRO A 431 -19.05 21.44 10.08
N SER A 432 -19.81 21.00 11.09
CA SER A 432 -20.50 21.90 12.03
C SER A 432 -19.63 22.29 13.22
N ALA A 433 -19.76 23.53 13.69
CA ALA A 433 -19.11 23.98 14.92
C ALA A 433 -19.45 23.12 16.16
N PRO A 434 -20.72 22.68 16.39
CA PRO A 434 -21.03 21.76 17.48
C PRO A 434 -20.25 20.43 17.45
N PHE A 435 -20.08 19.84 16.26
CA PHE A 435 -19.35 18.56 16.14
C PHE A 435 -17.86 18.74 16.41
N HIS A 436 -17.27 19.82 15.90
CA HIS A 436 -15.88 20.17 16.19
C HIS A 436 -15.67 20.48 17.67
N LYS A 437 -16.60 21.19 18.32
CA LYS A 437 -16.54 21.44 19.77
C LYS A 437 -16.60 20.12 20.57
N TRP A 438 -17.46 19.19 20.17
CA TRP A 438 -17.50 17.86 20.77
C TRP A 438 -16.20 17.07 20.56
N LEU A 439 -15.62 17.11 19.35
CA LEU A 439 -14.33 16.47 19.07
C LEU A 439 -13.21 17.09 19.92
N SER A 440 -13.17 18.42 20.08
CA SER A 440 -12.21 19.11 20.94
C SER A 440 -12.32 18.67 22.39
N LEU A 441 -13.55 18.53 22.92
CA LEU A 441 -13.76 18.03 24.28
C LEU A 441 -13.33 16.56 24.42
N ALA A 442 -13.69 15.71 23.45
CA ALA A 442 -13.38 14.28 23.47
C ALA A 442 -11.89 13.96 23.24
N THR A 443 -11.11 14.89 22.70
CA THR A 443 -9.68 14.70 22.39
C THR A 443 -8.74 15.59 23.19
N GLY A 444 -9.25 16.67 23.78
CA GLY A 444 -8.44 17.70 24.45
C GLY A 444 -7.71 18.62 23.49
N LEU A 445 -8.00 18.53 22.18
CA LEU A 445 -7.28 19.26 21.14
C LEU A 445 -8.06 20.47 20.62
N THR A 446 -7.33 21.50 20.20
CA THR A 446 -7.89 22.62 19.43
C THR A 446 -7.92 22.25 17.95
N ILE A 447 -9.13 22.15 17.38
CA ILE A 447 -9.34 21.65 16.02
C ILE A 447 -9.52 22.84 15.08
N GLY A 448 -8.60 22.98 14.12
CA GLY A 448 -8.67 24.03 13.10
C GLY A 448 -9.65 23.71 11.96
N ALA A 449 -9.39 24.31 10.80
CA ALA A 449 -10.13 24.03 9.58
C ALA A 449 -10.05 22.53 9.23
N ALA A 450 -11.17 21.97 8.75
CA ALA A 450 -11.25 20.55 8.41
C ALA A 450 -11.64 20.31 6.96
N ALA A 451 -11.15 19.22 6.42
CA ALA A 451 -11.58 18.67 5.14
C ALA A 451 -12.39 17.39 5.36
N HIS A 452 -13.37 17.15 4.49
CA HIS A 452 -14.28 16.00 4.59
C HIS A 452 -14.45 15.30 3.26
N LEU A 453 -14.70 13.99 3.30
CA LEU A 453 -14.84 13.17 2.11
C LEU A 453 -15.71 11.94 2.38
N GLY A 454 -16.75 11.73 1.55
CA GLY A 454 -17.46 10.46 1.49
C GLY A 454 -16.74 9.53 0.53
N ARG A 455 -16.45 8.29 0.95
CA ARG A 455 -15.72 7.31 0.12
C ARG A 455 -16.53 6.02 -0.01
N ARG A 456 -16.45 5.43 -1.20
CA ARG A 456 -16.94 4.08 -1.51
C ARG A 456 -15.81 3.31 -2.18
N PHE A 457 -15.42 2.21 -1.56
CA PHE A 457 -14.43 1.28 -2.07
C PHE A 457 -15.15 0.05 -2.63
N ARG A 458 -15.28 0.00 -3.95
CA ARG A 458 -15.90 -1.11 -4.67
C ARG A 458 -15.04 -2.36 -4.57
N LYS A 459 -15.71 -3.49 -4.32
CA LYS A 459 -15.04 -4.80 -4.31
C LYS A 459 -14.42 -5.16 -5.65
N GLY A 460 -13.25 -5.77 -5.62
CA GLY A 460 -12.44 -6.13 -6.78
C GLY A 460 -11.73 -4.95 -7.46
N LEU A 461 -11.81 -3.74 -6.90
CA LEU A 461 -11.51 -2.51 -7.62
C LEU A 461 -10.70 -1.49 -6.84
N ASP A 462 -11.11 -1.17 -5.62
CA ASP A 462 -10.70 0.07 -4.96
C ASP A 462 -9.79 -0.17 -3.74
N TYR A 463 -8.90 0.79 -3.47
CA TYR A 463 -7.84 0.77 -2.46
C TYR A 463 -7.22 2.16 -2.25
N THR A 464 -6.42 2.32 -1.19
CA THR A 464 -5.33 3.30 -1.14
C THR A 464 -4.02 2.58 -0.84
N LEU A 465 -2.89 3.17 -1.26
CA LEU A 465 -1.56 2.70 -0.85
C LEU A 465 -1.08 3.49 0.37
N ALA A 466 -0.04 2.98 1.03
CA ALA A 466 0.51 3.60 2.22
C ALA A 466 1.09 4.99 1.90
N THR A 467 0.48 6.03 2.47
CA THR A 467 0.98 7.41 2.41
C THR A 467 1.52 7.81 3.77
N ALA A 468 2.64 8.53 3.80
CA ALA A 468 3.19 9.09 5.04
C ALA A 468 2.63 10.49 5.27
N HIS A 469 2.49 10.88 6.53
CA HIS A 469 2.26 12.28 6.87
C HIS A 469 3.62 12.97 6.79
N GLU A 470 3.76 13.93 5.87
CA GLU A 470 5.05 14.59 5.63
C GLU A 470 5.14 15.95 6.35
N ASP A 471 4.03 16.48 6.88
CA ASP A 471 4.00 17.73 7.63
C ASP A 471 4.56 17.55 9.05
N ASP A 472 5.16 18.60 9.58
CA ASP A 472 5.65 18.65 10.96
C ASP A 472 4.48 18.88 11.95
N SER A 473 3.33 19.41 11.50
CA SER A 473 2.14 19.55 12.35
C SER A 473 1.41 18.23 12.55
N MET A 474 0.80 18.04 13.74
CA MET A 474 -0.05 16.89 14.00
C MET A 474 -1.39 17.04 13.28
N GLN A 475 -1.89 15.93 12.74
CA GLN A 475 -3.17 15.89 12.05
C GLN A 475 -4.14 14.98 12.79
N LEU A 476 -5.29 15.53 13.20
CA LEU A 476 -6.40 14.74 13.71
C LEU A 476 -7.19 14.18 12.51
N GLU A 477 -7.36 12.87 12.45
CA GLU A 477 -8.14 12.19 11.42
C GLU A 477 -9.32 11.43 12.04
N TRP A 478 -10.46 11.42 11.37
CA TRP A 478 -11.61 10.60 11.78
C TRP A 478 -12.25 9.87 10.62
N CYS A 479 -12.81 8.70 10.90
CA CYS A 479 -13.43 7.81 9.93
C CYS A 479 -14.75 7.26 10.50
N LEU A 480 -15.86 7.76 9.96
CA LEU A 480 -17.20 7.25 10.21
C LEU A 480 -17.45 6.07 9.26
N ASN A 481 -17.32 4.84 9.75
CA ASN A 481 -17.60 3.63 8.98
C ASN A 481 -19.10 3.42 8.82
N LEU A 482 -19.52 3.24 7.56
CA LEU A 482 -20.90 3.10 7.14
C LEU A 482 -21.05 1.88 6.23
N THR A 483 -20.36 0.79 6.52
CA THR A 483 -20.40 -0.44 5.71
C THR A 483 -21.48 -1.40 6.24
N PRO A 484 -22.61 -1.59 5.55
CA PRO A 484 -23.74 -2.37 6.08
C PRO A 484 -23.56 -3.89 5.93
N SER A 485 -22.64 -4.32 5.06
CA SER A 485 -22.34 -5.73 4.85
C SER A 485 -21.62 -6.33 6.06
N LYS A 486 -21.98 -7.56 6.43
CA LYS A 486 -21.40 -8.29 7.56
C LYS A 486 -20.34 -9.29 7.09
N GLY A 487 -19.48 -9.74 8.01
CA GLY A 487 -18.45 -10.76 7.74
C GLY A 487 -17.10 -10.21 7.26
N TRP A 488 -16.79 -8.96 7.61
CA TRP A 488 -15.46 -8.39 7.41
C TRP A 488 -14.50 -8.91 8.49
N VAL A 489 -13.27 -9.22 8.10
CA VAL A 489 -12.24 -9.71 9.03
C VAL A 489 -11.94 -8.63 10.07
N GLY A 490 -12.00 -9.00 11.36
CA GLY A 490 -11.73 -8.10 12.48
C GLY A 490 -12.93 -7.32 13.00
N ALA A 491 -14.11 -7.38 12.35
CA ALA A 491 -15.34 -6.82 12.92
C ALA A 491 -15.80 -7.67 14.12
N SER A 492 -16.02 -7.07 15.29
CA SER A 492 -16.52 -7.79 16.47
C SER A 492 -17.92 -8.34 16.23
N ASP A 493 -18.16 -9.63 16.50
CA ASP A 493 -19.46 -10.33 16.37
C ASP A 493 -20.59 -9.81 17.29
N ASN A 494 -20.42 -8.67 17.95
CA ASN A 494 -21.39 -8.11 18.91
C ASN A 494 -22.68 -7.57 18.24
N ASP A 495 -22.78 -7.55 16.91
CA ASP A 495 -23.96 -7.10 16.18
C ASP A 495 -25.15 -8.09 16.21
N GLU A 496 -25.02 -9.23 16.88
CA GLU A 496 -26.09 -10.25 16.94
C GLU A 496 -27.08 -10.10 18.11
N GLU A 497 -26.80 -9.33 19.17
CA GLU A 497 -27.67 -9.31 20.36
C GLU A 497 -28.57 -8.07 20.52
N ASP A 498 -28.27 -6.92 19.92
CA ASP A 498 -29.01 -5.67 20.22
C ASP A 498 -30.22 -5.35 19.33
N ASN A 499 -30.43 -6.08 18.22
CA ASN A 499 -31.51 -5.76 17.26
C ASN A 499 -32.79 -6.59 17.43
N ALA A 500 -32.88 -7.41 18.49
CA ALA A 500 -34.04 -8.27 18.76
C ALA A 500 -34.96 -7.80 19.90
N GLU A 501 -34.55 -6.86 20.75
CA GLU A 501 -35.34 -6.47 21.94
C GLU A 501 -36.17 -5.18 21.79
N ALA A 502 -36.13 -4.48 20.64
CA ALA A 502 -36.92 -3.25 20.43
C ALA A 502 -38.39 -3.47 20.02
N ALA A 503 -38.92 -4.70 20.11
CA ALA A 503 -40.28 -5.00 19.72
C ALA A 503 -40.96 -6.06 20.62
N GLU A 504 -41.07 -5.81 21.93
CA GLU A 504 -42.23 -6.21 22.75
C GLU A 504 -42.07 -5.74 24.20
N GLY A 505 -43.10 -5.09 24.78
CA GLY A 505 -43.19 -4.98 26.25
C GLY A 505 -43.68 -3.68 26.88
N ALA A 506 -44.79 -3.12 26.43
CA ALA A 506 -45.57 -2.23 27.29
C ALA A 506 -46.28 -3.07 28.38
N ALA A 507 -45.81 -2.99 29.63
CA ALA A 507 -46.59 -2.88 30.88
C ALA A 507 -45.92 -3.58 32.09
N SER A 508 -46.05 -2.91 33.24
CA SER A 508 -46.06 -3.42 34.62
C SER A 508 -44.80 -3.20 35.47
N SER A 509 -44.96 -2.21 36.35
CA SER A 509 -44.25 -1.93 37.60
C SER A 509 -43.91 -3.13 38.49
N SER A 510 -42.72 -3.12 39.11
CA SER A 510 -42.54 -3.19 40.57
C SER A 510 -41.07 -3.10 41.01
N ASN A 511 -40.81 -2.25 42.02
CA ASN A 511 -39.56 -2.06 42.78
C ASN A 511 -38.98 -3.35 43.42
N ALA A 512 -37.65 -3.51 43.38
CA ALA A 512 -36.77 -3.72 44.55
C ALA A 512 -35.27 -3.85 44.12
N PRO A 513 -34.28 -3.50 44.97
CA PRO A 513 -32.90 -3.23 44.55
C PRO A 513 -31.86 -4.32 44.89
N ALA A 514 -30.66 -4.14 44.32
CA ALA A 514 -29.30 -4.58 44.72
C ALA A 514 -28.68 -5.78 43.95
N PRO A 515 -27.33 -5.95 43.93
CA PRO A 515 -26.21 -5.05 44.25
C PRO A 515 -25.14 -4.95 43.15
N ALA A 516 -24.24 -3.98 43.29
CA ALA A 516 -22.93 -3.94 42.62
C ALA A 516 -22.03 -5.09 43.08
N THR A 517 -21.35 -5.75 42.14
CA THR A 517 -20.10 -6.48 42.41
C THR A 517 -19.17 -6.39 41.19
N ASN A 518 -18.06 -5.67 41.39
CA ASN A 518 -16.81 -5.85 40.66
C ASN A 518 -16.40 -7.33 40.65
N GLY A 519 -15.94 -7.81 39.50
CA GLY A 519 -15.34 -9.13 39.36
C GLY A 519 -14.45 -9.20 38.13
N HIS A 520 -13.18 -8.81 38.27
CA HIS A 520 -12.10 -9.26 37.39
C HIS A 520 -12.12 -10.79 37.30
N ALA A 521 -12.31 -11.33 36.10
CA ALA A 521 -12.14 -12.75 35.81
C ALA A 521 -11.14 -12.91 34.67
N ASN A 522 -9.88 -13.12 35.07
CA ASN A 522 -8.79 -13.59 34.23
C ASN A 522 -9.09 -15.04 33.79
N GLY A 523 -9.56 -15.22 32.55
CA GLY A 523 -9.95 -16.50 31.97
C GLY A 523 -9.15 -16.79 30.71
N LYS A 524 -8.17 -17.70 30.81
CA LYS A 524 -7.41 -18.26 29.69
C LYS A 524 -8.33 -18.63 28.50
N PRO A 525 -8.04 -18.19 27.26
CA PRO A 525 -8.78 -18.66 26.11
C PRO A 525 -8.50 -20.15 25.89
N LYS A 526 -9.59 -20.87 25.65
CA LYS A 526 -9.62 -22.30 25.38
C LYS A 526 -9.21 -22.48 23.92
N ALA A 527 -8.07 -23.11 23.67
CA ALA A 527 -7.55 -23.39 22.33
C ALA A 527 -8.65 -23.96 21.41
N SER A 528 -8.98 -23.21 20.37
CA SER A 528 -9.75 -23.68 19.23
C SER A 528 -8.91 -24.71 18.45
N GLU A 529 -9.58 -25.72 17.89
CA GLU A 529 -8.96 -26.72 17.03
C GLU A 529 -8.36 -26.07 15.77
N PRO A 530 -7.30 -26.65 15.16
CA PRO A 530 -6.63 -26.03 14.02
C PRO A 530 -7.61 -25.92 12.85
N ALA A 531 -7.77 -24.69 12.35
CA ALA A 531 -8.53 -24.40 11.14
C ALA A 531 -7.91 -25.14 9.94
N THR A 532 -8.75 -25.54 9.00
CA THR A 532 -8.31 -26.07 7.70
C THR A 532 -7.77 -24.95 6.82
N ASP A 533 -6.78 -25.24 5.96
CA ASP A 533 -6.13 -24.30 5.01
C ASP A 533 -7.10 -23.41 4.20
N ASP A 534 -8.39 -23.76 4.09
CA ASP A 534 -9.42 -23.00 3.36
C ASP A 534 -9.95 -21.76 4.12
N GLU A 535 -9.81 -21.66 5.44
CA GLU A 535 -10.33 -20.51 6.23
C GLU A 535 -9.32 -19.35 6.36
N GLU A 536 -8.01 -19.61 6.21
CA GLU A 536 -6.98 -18.56 6.20
C GLU A 536 -6.97 -17.72 4.91
N ASP A 537 -7.58 -18.22 3.83
CA ASP A 537 -7.48 -17.60 2.49
C ASP A 537 -8.49 -16.46 2.23
N ALA A 538 -9.50 -16.26 3.08
CA ALA A 538 -10.63 -15.34 2.84
C ALA A 538 -10.48 -13.92 3.42
N ASN A 539 -9.29 -13.32 3.37
CA ASN A 539 -9.13 -11.89 3.73
C ASN A 539 -9.87 -10.99 2.72
N ALA A 540 -10.99 -10.41 3.13
CA ALA A 540 -11.81 -9.50 2.33
C ALA A 540 -11.11 -8.16 2.03
N GLY A 541 -10.05 -7.82 2.77
CA GLY A 541 -9.39 -6.52 2.72
C GLY A 541 -10.31 -5.42 3.24
N GLY A 542 -10.16 -4.20 2.73
CA GLY A 542 -10.97 -3.05 3.11
C GLY A 542 -10.73 -2.51 4.53
N TYR A 543 -9.88 -3.11 5.34
CA TYR A 543 -9.49 -2.51 6.62
C TYR A 543 -8.60 -1.28 6.37
N GLU A 544 -8.80 -0.27 7.20
CA GLU A 544 -7.91 0.89 7.31
C GLU A 544 -6.80 0.55 8.31
N LEU A 545 -5.55 0.88 7.97
CA LEU A 545 -4.37 0.53 8.75
C LEU A 545 -3.50 1.77 8.94
N TYR A 546 -3.03 1.96 10.16
CA TYR A 546 -1.98 2.92 10.53
C TYR A 546 -0.78 2.14 11.05
N MET A 547 0.41 2.57 10.65
CA MET A 547 1.67 1.93 11.03
C MET A 547 2.77 2.97 11.19
N ALA A 548 3.74 2.68 12.05
CA ALA A 548 4.92 3.50 12.23
C ALA A 548 5.68 3.65 10.90
N GLY A 549 6.28 4.82 10.70
CA GLY A 549 7.30 4.99 9.67
C GLY A 549 8.57 4.22 10.04
N ASP A 550 9.45 3.97 9.07
CA ASP A 550 10.82 3.54 9.41
C ASP A 550 11.52 4.74 10.08
N ASP A 551 11.64 4.74 11.41
CA ASP A 551 12.32 5.79 12.15
C ASP A 551 13.78 5.89 11.70
N ALA A 552 14.16 7.08 11.23
CA ALA A 552 15.53 7.37 10.80
C ALA A 552 16.46 7.74 11.97
N ASP A 553 15.91 7.79 13.19
CA ASP A 553 16.54 8.42 14.36
C ASP A 553 16.78 7.48 15.55
N ASP A 554 16.52 6.17 15.41
CA ASP A 554 16.69 5.16 16.48
C ASP A 554 18.15 4.68 16.67
N ASP A 555 19.12 5.60 16.50
CA ASP A 555 20.56 5.32 16.63
C ASP A 555 21.13 5.63 18.04
N ASP A 556 20.31 6.04 19.01
CA ASP A 556 20.76 6.40 20.36
C ASP A 556 19.90 5.73 21.45
N ASP A 557 20.17 4.46 21.77
CA ASP A 557 20.17 3.88 23.14
C ASP A 557 20.13 2.35 23.12
N ALA A 558 21.28 1.72 22.88
CA ALA A 558 21.48 0.30 23.16
C ALA A 558 22.39 0.13 24.39
N ASP A 559 21.76 0.13 25.58
CA ASP A 559 22.37 -0.37 26.81
C ASP A 559 22.53 -1.90 26.73
N ASP A 560 23.73 -2.36 27.07
CA ASP A 560 24.15 -3.78 27.14
C ASP A 560 23.26 -4.59 28.10
N ASP A 561 22.51 -5.60 27.62
CA ASP A 561 22.34 -6.85 28.37
C ASP A 561 22.34 -8.09 27.45
N ASP A 562 23.35 -8.92 27.66
CA ASP A 562 23.66 -10.15 26.94
C ASP A 562 22.93 -11.33 27.59
N GLY A 563 21.94 -11.88 26.88
CA GLY A 563 21.15 -13.04 27.29
C GLY A 563 21.00 -14.08 26.19
N GLY A 564 22.11 -14.61 25.67
CA GLY A 564 22.10 -15.56 24.55
C GLY A 564 21.33 -16.89 24.79
N SER A 565 20.78 -17.43 23.69
CA SER A 565 20.73 -18.88 23.50
C SER A 565 21.16 -19.25 22.07
N ASP A 566 22.34 -19.84 22.02
CA ASP A 566 23.05 -20.43 20.89
C ASP A 566 22.47 -21.82 20.56
N HIS A 567 22.13 -22.04 19.29
CA HIS A 567 22.44 -23.32 18.63
C HIS A 567 22.87 -23.09 17.17
N GLY A 568 24.20 -23.03 16.98
CA GLY A 568 24.94 -22.76 15.75
C GLY A 568 24.81 -23.74 14.57
N VAL A 569 25.62 -23.64 13.49
CA VAL A 569 27.05 -23.28 13.42
C VAL A 569 27.45 -22.76 12.02
N SER A 570 28.48 -21.91 11.99
CA SER A 570 29.04 -21.11 10.87
C SER A 570 30.23 -21.73 10.09
N LEU A 571 30.59 -21.11 8.94
CA LEU A 571 31.93 -20.77 8.35
C LEU A 571 32.10 -21.13 6.84
N PRO A 572 32.99 -20.49 6.02
CA PRO A 572 33.82 -19.28 6.18
C PRO A 572 33.67 -18.23 5.04
N SER A 573 34.47 -17.16 5.11
CA SER A 573 34.45 -15.92 4.32
C SER A 573 35.18 -15.92 2.96
N ASN A 574 34.78 -14.96 2.12
CA ASN A 574 35.38 -14.38 0.90
C ASN A 574 35.11 -15.03 -0.47
N ALA A 575 34.09 -14.52 -1.18
CA ALA A 575 34.21 -14.01 -2.56
C ALA A 575 32.91 -13.27 -2.98
N GLY A 576 33.03 -12.03 -3.44
CA GLY A 576 32.05 -11.35 -4.32
C GLY A 576 30.79 -10.81 -3.65
N GLN A 577 30.83 -9.53 -3.28
CA GLN A 577 29.63 -8.72 -3.04
C GLN A 577 28.78 -8.63 -4.31
N THR A 578 27.49 -8.96 -4.19
CA THR A 578 26.36 -8.26 -4.83
C THR A 578 25.08 -8.77 -4.14
N GLN A 579 24.57 -8.03 -3.15
CA GLN A 579 23.21 -8.22 -2.65
C GLN A 579 22.28 -7.39 -3.54
N GLY A 580 21.45 -8.07 -4.33
CA GLY A 580 20.24 -7.47 -4.89
C GLY A 580 19.05 -8.16 -4.24
N SER A 581 18.28 -7.44 -3.43
CA SER A 581 16.90 -7.86 -3.15
C SER A 581 16.11 -7.62 -4.43
N SER A 582 15.48 -8.66 -4.97
CA SER A 582 14.50 -8.50 -6.04
C SER A 582 13.19 -8.04 -5.38
N SER A 583 12.98 -6.72 -5.32
CA SER A 583 11.69 -6.17 -4.95
C SER A 583 10.73 -6.37 -6.12
N THR A 584 9.61 -7.04 -5.87
CA THR A 584 8.52 -7.16 -6.84
C THR A 584 7.77 -5.84 -6.90
N GLY A 585 8.14 -4.97 -7.85
CA GLY A 585 7.30 -3.88 -8.38
C GLY A 585 6.81 -2.78 -7.42
N GLY A 586 6.96 -2.92 -6.10
CA GLY A 586 6.64 -1.88 -5.13
C GLY A 586 7.54 -0.68 -5.36
N GLY A 587 6.92 0.47 -5.69
CA GLY A 587 7.62 1.71 -6.00
C GLY A 587 8.66 2.09 -4.95
N HIS A 588 9.64 2.88 -5.35
CA HIS A 588 10.69 3.38 -4.46
C HIS A 588 10.10 4.14 -3.26
N ARG A 589 10.11 3.54 -2.08
CA ARG A 589 10.32 4.26 -0.83
C ARG A 589 11.83 4.26 -0.52
N ARG A 590 12.35 5.33 0.06
CA ARG A 590 13.77 5.70 0.10
C ARG A 590 14.66 4.53 0.59
N VAL A 591 15.52 3.99 -0.28
CA VAL A 591 16.73 3.29 0.18
C VAL A 591 17.77 4.36 0.46
N LEU A 592 17.84 4.84 1.71
CA LEU A 592 18.93 5.71 2.14
C LEU A 592 20.24 4.91 2.12
N LYS A 593 21.27 5.54 1.57
CA LYS A 593 22.59 4.98 1.32
C LYS A 593 23.25 4.63 2.66
N ALA A 594 23.25 3.36 3.05
CA ALA A 594 24.02 2.89 4.21
C ALA A 594 25.51 3.18 4.00
N LYS A 595 26.09 4.07 4.82
CA LYS A 595 27.54 4.26 4.92
C LYS A 595 28.11 3.06 5.67
N THR A 596 29.07 2.42 5.04
CA THR A 596 29.78 1.24 5.55
C THR A 596 30.59 1.55 6.81
N THR A 597 30.18 1.02 7.96
CA THR A 597 31.07 0.60 9.05
C THR A 597 30.53 -0.69 9.66
N GLY A 598 31.37 -1.72 9.71
CA GLY A 598 30.93 -3.10 9.91
C GLY A 598 30.67 -3.51 11.36
N GLY A 599 29.67 -4.38 11.53
CA GLY A 599 29.42 -5.16 12.75
C GLY A 599 28.04 -5.83 12.68
N ALA A 600 27.99 -7.15 12.90
CA ALA A 600 26.83 -8.04 13.11
C ALA A 600 25.63 -8.03 12.13
N LYS A 601 25.25 -9.22 11.66
CA LYS A 601 24.10 -9.46 10.76
C LYS A 601 22.83 -9.68 11.59
N ASN A 602 22.01 -8.65 11.78
CA ASN A 602 20.57 -8.86 11.98
C ASN A 602 19.93 -9.11 10.62
N LYS A 603 19.17 -10.21 10.50
CA LYS A 603 18.26 -10.39 9.36
C LYS A 603 17.11 -9.41 9.57
N ALA A 604 17.20 -8.22 8.98
CA ALA A 604 16.07 -7.31 8.90
C ALA A 604 14.94 -8.05 8.16
N ALA A 605 13.77 -8.13 8.80
CA ALA A 605 12.53 -8.48 8.12
C ALA A 605 12.25 -7.43 7.02
N ASP A 606 11.57 -7.84 5.95
CA ASP A 606 11.17 -6.95 4.86
C ASP A 606 10.08 -5.99 5.40
N PRO A 607 10.35 -4.67 5.54
CA PRO A 607 9.43 -3.72 6.19
C PRO A 607 8.06 -3.59 5.52
N ALA A 608 7.92 -4.17 4.32
CA ALA A 608 6.68 -4.15 3.55
C ALA A 608 5.76 -5.36 3.82
N ILE A 609 6.20 -6.39 4.54
CA ILE A 609 5.41 -7.62 4.73
C ILE A 609 4.66 -7.56 6.05
N TYR A 610 3.34 -7.42 6.00
CA TYR A 610 2.47 -7.47 7.17
C TYR A 610 2.12 -8.93 7.50
N LYS A 611 2.37 -9.38 8.73
CA LYS A 611 1.86 -10.67 9.19
C LYS A 611 0.71 -10.42 10.17
N ALA A 612 -0.52 -10.60 9.71
CA ALA A 612 -1.69 -10.51 10.57
C ALA A 612 -1.78 -11.57 11.71
N SER A 613 -0.76 -12.44 11.88
CA SER A 613 -0.78 -13.55 12.86
C SER A 613 0.60 -14.19 13.11
N GLY A 614 1.58 -13.44 13.60
CA GLY A 614 2.85 -13.99 14.10
C GLY A 614 3.14 -13.53 15.53
N GLU A 615 3.56 -14.43 16.42
CA GLU A 615 3.97 -14.16 17.81
C GLU A 615 5.36 -13.47 17.91
N ASP A 616 5.80 -12.76 16.87
CA ASP A 616 7.04 -11.97 16.89
C ASP A 616 6.65 -10.49 17.09
N GLU A 617 7.08 -9.90 18.19
CA GLU A 617 6.82 -8.51 18.60
C GLU A 617 7.39 -7.52 17.54
N ASP A 618 6.58 -6.50 17.20
CA ASP A 618 6.82 -5.34 16.33
C ASP A 618 6.73 -5.49 14.79
N ASP A 619 5.52 -5.79 14.28
CA ASP A 619 5.13 -5.58 12.87
C ASP A 619 4.88 -4.10 12.51
N GLY A 620 5.13 -3.16 13.44
CA GLY A 620 4.98 -1.70 13.26
C GLY A 620 3.54 -1.21 13.10
N ILE A 621 2.53 -2.07 13.25
CA ILE A 621 1.11 -1.72 13.13
C ILE A 621 0.68 -0.98 14.41
N LEU A 622 0.18 0.26 14.25
CA LEU A 622 -0.30 1.10 15.35
C LEU A 622 -1.80 0.92 15.57
N PHE A 623 -2.58 0.91 14.49
CA PHE A 623 -4.03 0.89 14.57
C PHE A 623 -4.64 0.21 13.34
N THR A 624 -5.64 -0.64 13.55
CA THR A 624 -6.41 -1.26 12.46
C THR A 624 -7.90 -1.03 12.68
N ASN A 625 -8.56 -0.54 11.64
CA ASN A 625 -9.98 -0.21 11.62
C ASN A 625 -10.69 -1.00 10.50
N PRO A 626 -11.25 -2.18 10.82
CA PRO A 626 -11.98 -2.99 9.84
C PRO A 626 -13.22 -2.26 9.34
N ALA A 627 -13.73 -2.65 8.16
CA ALA A 627 -14.99 -2.12 7.70
C ALA A 627 -16.11 -2.54 8.66
N ALA A 628 -16.88 -1.57 9.14
CA ALA A 628 -17.92 -1.78 10.16
C ALA A 628 -19.14 -0.88 9.88
N TRP A 629 -20.21 -1.11 10.62
CA TRP A 629 -21.42 -0.30 10.55
C TRP A 629 -21.53 0.63 11.76
N ASN A 630 -21.80 1.91 11.49
CA ASN A 630 -22.07 2.92 12.51
C ASN A 630 -20.96 3.05 13.58
N SER A 631 -19.70 3.00 13.17
CA SER A 631 -18.56 3.23 14.06
C SER A 631 -17.77 4.48 13.66
N LEU A 632 -17.23 5.20 14.64
CA LEU A 632 -16.33 6.32 14.44
C LEU A 632 -14.96 5.95 15.00
N SER A 633 -13.92 6.00 14.18
CA SER A 633 -12.55 6.05 14.68
C SER A 633 -12.02 7.47 14.63
N VAL A 634 -11.22 7.85 15.62
CA VAL A 634 -10.47 9.11 15.66
C VAL A 634 -9.01 8.75 15.93
N VAL A 635 -8.06 9.32 15.19
CA VAL A 635 -6.63 9.01 15.31
C VAL A 635 -5.84 10.31 15.18
N LEU A 636 -4.94 10.58 16.13
CA LEU A 636 -3.95 11.64 16.00
C LEU A 636 -2.73 11.10 15.27
N ARG A 637 -2.35 11.76 14.18
CA ARG A 637 -1.28 11.32 13.29
C ARG A 637 -0.15 12.32 13.31
N ASP A 638 1.03 11.83 13.62
CA ASP A 638 2.28 12.58 13.57
C ASP A 638 3.03 12.34 12.25
N LYS A 639 4.16 13.03 12.09
CA LYS A 639 5.02 12.92 10.93
C LYS A 639 5.62 11.53 10.82
N GLY A 640 5.58 10.96 9.62
CA GLY A 640 6.17 9.65 9.33
C GLY A 640 5.18 8.48 9.46
N THR A 641 4.12 8.62 10.28
CA THR A 641 3.06 7.61 10.37
C THR A 641 2.41 7.36 9.01
N LEU A 642 2.34 6.09 8.63
CA LEU A 642 1.78 5.64 7.36
C LEU A 642 0.31 5.22 7.53
N ARG A 643 -0.52 5.50 6.52
CA ARG A 643 -1.93 5.09 6.48
C ARG A 643 -2.33 4.51 5.13
N PHE A 644 -3.18 3.49 5.13
CA PHE A 644 -3.90 3.06 3.93
C PHE A 644 -5.21 2.29 4.20
N VAL A 645 -6.06 2.18 3.19
CA VAL A 645 -7.20 1.26 3.14
C VAL A 645 -6.85 0.11 2.19
N LYS A 646 -6.78 -1.11 2.73
CA LYS A 646 -6.42 -2.30 1.96
C LYS A 646 -7.42 -2.54 0.83
N TYR A 647 -6.91 -2.99 -0.32
CA TYR A 647 -7.72 -3.44 -1.45
C TYR A 647 -8.90 -4.31 -1.04
N VAL A 648 -10.10 -3.93 -1.47
CA VAL A 648 -11.32 -4.71 -1.22
C VAL A 648 -11.39 -5.85 -2.23
N SER A 649 -11.25 -7.09 -1.76
CA SER A 649 -11.31 -8.29 -2.61
C SER A 649 -12.67 -8.41 -3.30
N GLY A 650 -12.72 -8.93 -4.53
CA GLY A 650 -13.96 -9.30 -5.21
C GLY A 650 -14.77 -10.36 -4.47
N GLY A 651 -14.14 -11.10 -3.54
CA GLY A 651 -14.79 -12.02 -2.60
C GLY A 651 -15.39 -11.35 -1.36
N ALA A 652 -15.23 -10.04 -1.18
CA ALA A 652 -15.78 -9.30 -0.04
C ALA A 652 -17.33 -9.35 -0.01
N PRO A 653 -17.93 -9.30 1.20
CA PRO A 653 -19.38 -9.41 1.37
C PRO A 653 -20.15 -8.21 0.76
N GLY A 654 -19.52 -7.05 0.62
CA GLY A 654 -20.08 -5.85 -0.01
C GLY A 654 -18.98 -4.85 -0.39
N ASP A 655 -19.38 -3.62 -0.72
CA ASP A 655 -18.42 -2.52 -0.85
C ASP A 655 -18.11 -1.95 0.56
N ARG A 656 -16.94 -1.34 0.73
CA ARG A 656 -16.66 -0.54 1.94
C ARG A 656 -17.13 0.89 1.73
N TRP A 657 -17.80 1.43 2.73
CA TRP A 657 -18.32 2.79 2.77
C TRP A 657 -17.88 3.48 4.05
N ASP A 658 -17.38 4.70 3.90
CA ASP A 658 -17.05 5.55 5.03
C ASP A 658 -17.18 7.04 4.68
N VAL A 659 -17.23 7.86 5.72
CA VAL A 659 -17.04 9.31 5.61
C VAL A 659 -15.86 9.67 6.49
N VAL A 660 -14.84 10.28 5.91
CA VAL A 660 -13.64 10.70 6.63
C VAL A 660 -13.58 12.21 6.76
N GLY A 661 -12.90 12.67 7.80
CA GLY A 661 -12.42 14.03 7.88
C GLY A 661 -11.03 14.11 8.50
N CYS A 662 -10.38 15.23 8.28
CA CYS A 662 -9.09 15.54 8.88
C CYS A 662 -8.97 17.04 9.15
N ALA A 663 -8.27 17.39 10.23
CA ALA A 663 -7.96 18.76 10.62
C ALA A 663 -6.54 18.87 11.14
N GLU A 664 -5.92 20.01 10.91
CA GLU A 664 -4.68 20.39 11.59
C GLU A 664 -5.00 20.76 13.05
N VAL A 665 -4.09 20.40 13.96
CA VAL A 665 -4.22 20.68 15.40
C VAL A 665 -3.40 21.92 15.75
N GLU A 666 -4.03 22.91 16.38
CA GLU A 666 -3.33 24.12 16.83
C GLU A 666 -2.62 23.86 18.17
N GLY A 667 -1.31 24.07 18.24
CA GLY A 667 -0.52 24.08 19.49
C GLY A 667 0.33 22.84 19.80
N GLY A 668 0.53 21.91 18.86
CA GLY A 668 1.28 20.66 19.09
C GLY A 668 2.82 20.74 19.06
N SER A 669 3.44 21.93 19.15
CA SER A 669 4.90 22.05 19.23
C SER A 669 5.32 22.51 20.62
N ASP A 670 5.81 21.58 21.44
CA ASP A 670 6.59 21.76 22.67
C ASP A 670 6.53 23.16 23.30
N ASP A 671 5.42 23.47 23.98
CA ASP A 671 5.47 24.40 25.11
C ASP A 671 5.70 23.58 26.38
N GLU A 672 6.94 23.12 26.58
CA GLU A 672 7.48 22.88 27.91
C GLU A 672 7.48 24.24 28.64
N GLU A 673 6.33 24.64 29.19
CA GLU A 673 6.29 25.65 30.24
C GLU A 673 6.99 25.07 31.47
N ASP A 674 8.31 25.26 31.53
CA ASP A 674 9.11 25.12 32.74
C ASP A 674 8.54 26.05 33.82
N GLY A 675 7.66 25.48 34.63
CA GLY A 675 7.23 26.05 35.89
C GLY A 675 8.37 26.03 36.89
N GLU A 676 9.05 27.16 37.09
CA GLU A 676 9.75 27.44 38.34
C GLU A 676 9.16 28.67 39.03
N ASP A 677 8.35 28.37 40.06
CA ASP A 677 7.98 29.28 41.14
C ASP A 677 9.22 29.87 41.85
N GLY A 678 9.12 31.16 42.18
CA GLY A 678 10.25 32.01 42.58
C GLY A 678 10.82 31.85 44.00
N GLU A 679 11.81 32.70 44.30
CA GLU A 679 11.98 33.37 45.60
C GLU A 679 13.00 34.53 45.51
N ASP A 680 12.78 35.52 46.36
CA ASP A 680 13.37 36.86 46.43
C ASP A 680 14.90 36.95 46.67
N GLY A 681 15.50 38.09 46.29
CA GLY A 681 16.81 38.52 46.80
C GLY A 681 17.32 39.85 46.24
N GLU A 682 17.21 40.91 47.05
CA GLU A 682 17.70 42.28 46.82
C GLU A 682 19.21 42.40 46.52
N ASP A 683 19.58 43.43 45.72
CA ASP A 683 20.57 44.50 46.03
C ASP A 683 21.46 44.92 44.84
N GLY A 684 21.37 46.21 44.49
CA GLY A 684 22.55 47.09 44.50
C GLY A 684 23.29 47.42 43.21
N ASP A 685 23.31 48.73 42.90
CA ASP A 685 24.27 49.50 42.09
C ASP A 685 24.30 49.24 40.57
N GLY A 686 24.35 50.22 39.67
CA GLY A 686 24.68 51.65 39.74
C GLY A 686 25.24 52.07 38.38
N ASP A 687 25.07 53.35 38.03
CA ASP A 687 25.74 54.12 36.95
C ASP A 687 25.30 53.83 35.49
N GLU A 688 25.29 54.76 34.55
CA GLU A 688 25.10 56.22 34.42
C GLU A 688 25.30 56.49 32.90
N GLU A 689 24.77 57.63 32.41
CA GLU A 689 25.01 58.22 31.06
C GLU A 689 24.24 57.60 29.88
N GLY A 690 23.49 58.32 29.03
CA GLY A 690 23.45 59.75 28.71
C GLY A 690 23.78 59.98 27.22
N VAL A 691 23.13 60.98 26.59
CA VAL A 691 23.32 61.56 25.22
C VAL A 691 22.44 60.93 24.12
N GLU A 692 21.29 61.53 23.77
CA GLU A 692 21.02 62.65 22.79
C GLU A 692 21.32 62.25 21.33
N GLU A 693 20.28 62.03 20.52
CA GLU A 693 19.67 62.97 19.54
C GLU A 693 20.65 63.42 18.43
N ASP A 694 20.35 63.06 17.18
CA ASP A 694 20.62 63.89 16.01
C ASP A 694 19.67 63.53 14.84
N GLU A 695 19.26 64.59 14.16
CA GLU A 695 18.11 64.77 13.28
C GLU A 695 18.42 64.58 11.76
N GLU A 696 17.33 64.61 10.96
CA GLU A 696 17.20 65.16 9.59
C GLU A 696 17.86 64.42 8.40
N GLU A 697 17.07 63.87 7.46
CA GLU A 697 16.42 64.50 6.27
C GLU A 697 17.38 64.78 5.08
N GLU A 698 17.13 64.12 3.95
CA GLU A 698 17.04 64.67 2.56
C GLU A 698 16.86 63.50 1.56
N GLU A 699 15.70 63.40 0.90
CA GLU A 699 15.43 63.78 -0.51
C GLU A 699 16.06 62.83 -1.57
N GLY A 700 15.26 62.08 -2.34
CA GLY A 700 14.81 62.44 -3.71
C GLY A 700 15.71 61.71 -4.74
N GLU A 701 15.24 60.94 -5.72
CA GLU A 701 14.51 61.37 -6.92
C GLU A 701 13.99 60.15 -7.72
N GLU A 702 13.05 60.47 -8.60
CA GLU A 702 12.23 59.68 -9.54
C GLU A 702 13.02 59.02 -10.70
N GLU A 703 12.62 57.80 -11.10
CA GLU A 703 11.98 57.43 -12.40
C GLU A 703 11.86 55.90 -12.56
#